data_AF-A0A0B0P989-F1
#
_entry.id   AF-A0A0B0P989-F1
#
_cell.length_a   1.000
_cell.length_b   1.000
_cell.length_c   1.000
_cell.angle_alpha   90.00
_cell.angle_beta   90.00
_cell.angle_gamma   90.00
#
_symmetry.space_group_name_H-M   'P 1'
#
loop_
_entity.id
_entity.type
_entity.pdbx_description
1 polymer ?
#
loop_
_entity_poly.entity_id
_entity_poly.type
_entity_poly.pdbx_seq_one_letter_code
_entity_poly.pdbx_strand_id
1 'polypeptide(L)'
;MLKLLKSPVHQEDFGMGRKIVLAFQTLGVVFGDVGTSPLYTFSVMFSKAPINGNEDVIGALSLVLYTLILIPLIKYVLVVLWANDDGEGGTFALYSLICRHAKVSLLPNQLPSDARISSFRLKVPSAELERSLKIKERLETSLTLKKLLLVLVLAGTSMVIADGVVTPAMSVMSAVGGLKVGVDAIEQDEVVMISVAFLVILFSVQKFGTSKVGLAVGPALFIWFCSLAGIGIYNLLKYDTSVLKAFNPVHIYLYFKRNSVKAWYALGGCLLCATGSEAMFADLCYFSVQSIQLTFVFLVLPCLMLGYLGQAAYLINNPSGEEQPFFYSIPGGMFWPIFLIANIAALIASRTMTTATFSCIKQSTALGCFPRLKIVHTSRKFMGQIYIPVINWFLLVVCLIVVCSISSINEIGNAYVLWSVTDGSWIILVFAVIMFLIMYIWNYGSKLKYETEVKQKLSMDLMRELGCNLGTIRAPGIGLVYNELAKGVPAIFGHFLTTLPAIHSMIIFVCIKYVPVPMVPQSERFLFRRVCPKSYHIFRCIARYGYKDVRKENHQTFEQLLIESIEKFIRREAQERQLESDGDEDTDNEEDTSLSRVLIAPNGSVYSLAVPLLAEFGSCSNNPISEASTSEEVTADLPVDPSISDAEHGLERELSFIRKAKESGVVYLLGHGDIRARKDSWFIKKLVINYFYAFLRKNCRRGIANLSVPHSHLMQVGMTYMV
;
A
#
# COMPACT_ATOMS: atom_id res chain seq x y z
N MET A 1 -14.27 -27.30 14.15
CA MET A 1 -13.89 -27.77 12.79
C MET A 1 -13.32 -26.61 11.94
N LEU A 2 -12.42 -25.78 12.51
CA LEU A 2 -11.95 -24.49 11.94
C LEU A 2 -10.42 -24.47 11.70
N LYS A 3 -9.77 -25.64 11.78
CA LYS A 3 -8.30 -25.81 11.72
C LYS A 3 -7.76 -26.42 10.41
N LEU A 4 -8.60 -26.88 9.48
CA LEU A 4 -8.15 -27.85 8.45
C LEU A 4 -7.90 -27.29 7.04
N LEU A 5 -8.08 -26.00 6.76
CA LEU A 5 -7.89 -25.44 5.41
C LEU A 5 -7.10 -24.13 5.40
N LYS A 6 -6.05 -24.04 6.23
CA LYS A 6 -5.01 -23.04 6.03
C LYS A 6 -3.91 -23.73 5.22
N SER A 7 -3.77 -23.40 3.93
CA SER A 7 -2.56 -23.75 3.20
C SER A 7 -1.37 -23.09 3.92
N PRO A 8 -0.24 -23.79 4.04
CA PRO A 8 0.81 -23.41 4.98
C PRO A 8 1.57 -22.22 4.41
N VAL A 9 1.23 -21.01 4.83
CA VAL A 9 2.29 -20.01 4.99
C VAL A 9 3.19 -20.59 6.05
N HIS A 10 4.36 -21.10 5.66
CA HIS A 10 5.37 -21.78 6.50
C HIS A 10 5.26 -21.37 7.97
N GLN A 11 4.48 -22.15 8.72
CA GLN A 11 4.50 -22.13 10.15
C GLN A 11 5.55 -23.18 10.52
N GLU A 12 6.81 -22.86 10.20
CA GLU A 12 7.94 -23.58 10.79
C GLU A 12 7.72 -23.50 12.31
N ASP A 13 7.74 -24.65 12.99
CA ASP A 13 7.75 -24.71 14.44
C ASP A 13 9.01 -23.99 14.95
N PHE A 14 8.87 -22.68 15.13
CA PHE A 14 9.96 -21.83 15.55
C PHE A 14 10.35 -22.22 16.97
N GLY A 15 11.60 -22.62 17.17
CA GLY A 15 12.18 -22.83 18.49
C GLY A 15 11.94 -21.60 19.39
N MET A 16 11.83 -21.83 20.70
CA MET A 16 11.48 -20.81 21.70
C MET A 16 12.30 -19.51 21.54
N GLY A 17 13.60 -19.61 21.24
CA GLY A 17 14.47 -18.46 21.00
C GLY A 17 14.06 -17.59 19.79
N ARG A 18 13.58 -18.20 18.71
CA ARG A 18 13.12 -17.45 17.52
C ARG A 18 11.77 -16.75 17.76
N LYS A 19 10.92 -17.30 18.63
CA LYS A 19 9.69 -16.64 19.10
C LYS A 19 10.00 -15.41 19.96
N ILE A 20 10.98 -15.52 20.86
CA ILE A 20 11.45 -14.40 21.71
C ILE A 20 12.05 -13.28 20.85
N VAL A 21 12.91 -13.62 19.88
CA VAL A 21 13.48 -12.64 18.94
C VAL A 21 12.37 -11.93 18.14
N LEU A 22 11.34 -12.67 17.71
CA LEU A 22 10.19 -12.08 17.00
C LEU A 22 9.39 -11.14 17.89
N ALA A 23 9.21 -11.48 19.17
CA ALA A 23 8.52 -10.65 20.16
C ALA A 23 9.28 -9.33 20.41
N PHE A 24 10.60 -9.38 20.58
CA PHE A 24 11.41 -8.16 20.70
C PHE A 24 11.41 -7.33 19.42
N GLN A 25 11.43 -7.96 18.25
CA GLN A 25 11.27 -7.24 16.98
C GLN A 25 9.89 -6.57 16.87
N THR A 26 8.83 -7.24 17.33
CA THR A 26 7.48 -6.68 17.40
C THR A 26 7.47 -5.44 18.29
N LEU A 27 8.09 -5.54 19.46
CA LEU A 27 8.18 -4.46 20.43
C LEU A 27 8.80 -3.20 19.81
N GLY A 28 9.94 -3.38 19.16
CA GLY A 28 10.73 -2.28 18.61
C GLY A 28 10.14 -1.60 17.36
N VAL A 29 9.31 -2.28 16.59
CA VAL A 29 8.74 -1.75 15.33
C VAL A 29 7.34 -1.18 15.53
N VAL A 30 6.57 -1.72 16.48
CA VAL A 30 5.13 -1.44 16.58
C VAL A 30 4.80 -0.49 17.72
N PHE A 31 5.46 -0.64 18.88
CA PHE A 31 5.06 0.06 20.11
C PHE A 31 5.98 1.22 20.47
N GLY A 32 6.95 1.57 19.62
CA GLY A 32 7.87 2.69 19.87
C GLY A 32 7.11 4.00 20.09
N ASP A 33 6.18 4.31 19.17
CA ASP A 33 5.44 5.57 19.15
C ASP A 33 4.57 5.77 20.40
N VAL A 34 3.61 4.86 20.60
CA VAL A 34 2.74 4.84 21.79
C VAL A 34 3.52 4.73 23.11
N GLY A 35 4.73 4.14 23.07
CA GLY A 35 5.59 3.97 24.23
C GLY A 35 6.26 5.26 24.73
N THR A 36 6.35 6.28 23.89
CA THR A 36 7.05 7.54 24.21
C THR A 36 6.15 8.69 24.62
N SER A 37 4.82 8.51 24.51
CA SER A 37 3.84 9.53 24.90
C SER A 37 3.95 10.04 26.36
N PRO A 38 4.39 9.25 27.36
CA PRO A 38 4.58 9.76 28.71
C PRO A 38 5.62 10.89 28.83
N LEU A 39 6.48 11.09 27.83
CA LEU A 39 7.44 12.19 27.80
C LEU A 39 6.75 13.56 27.67
N TYR A 40 5.53 13.61 27.16
CA TYR A 40 4.91 14.88 26.78
C TYR A 40 3.42 15.05 27.08
N THR A 41 2.65 13.98 27.27
CA THR A 41 1.18 14.09 27.48
C THR A 41 0.82 15.05 28.60
N PHE A 42 1.41 14.89 29.81
CA PHE A 42 1.07 15.76 30.94
C PHE A 42 1.63 17.18 30.80
N SER A 43 2.81 17.35 30.20
CA SER A 43 3.35 18.70 29.89
C SER A 43 2.36 19.50 29.05
N VAL A 44 1.89 18.92 27.94
CA VAL A 44 0.96 19.60 27.01
C VAL A 44 -0.42 19.78 27.65
N MET A 45 -0.86 18.81 28.45
CA MET A 45 -2.16 18.86 29.12
C MET A 45 -2.22 19.99 30.16
N PHE A 46 -1.22 20.08 31.05
CA PHE A 46 -1.18 21.09 32.11
C PHE A 46 -0.78 22.47 31.60
N SER A 47 -0.08 22.59 30.46
CA SER A 47 0.21 23.90 29.85
C SER A 47 -1.05 24.71 29.50
N LYS A 48 -2.16 24.03 29.18
CA LYS A 48 -3.46 24.67 28.88
C LYS A 48 -4.45 24.61 30.04
N ALA A 49 -4.26 23.69 30.97
CA ALA A 49 -5.07 23.52 32.17
C ALA A 49 -4.16 23.38 33.41
N PRO A 50 -3.62 24.50 33.93
CA PRO A 50 -2.66 24.47 35.05
C PRO A 50 -3.28 23.89 36.32
N ILE A 51 -2.45 23.32 37.19
CA ILE A 51 -2.87 22.58 38.37
C ILE A 51 -3.32 23.56 39.47
N ASN A 52 -4.62 23.60 39.80
CA ASN A 52 -5.13 24.43 40.91
C ASN A 52 -5.39 23.61 42.18
N GLY A 53 -5.40 22.27 42.08
CA GLY A 53 -5.48 21.39 43.24
C GLY A 53 -5.34 19.91 42.86
N ASN A 54 -5.15 19.05 43.86
CA ASN A 54 -4.81 17.64 43.68
C ASN A 54 -5.88 16.87 42.88
N GLU A 55 -7.15 17.26 43.01
CA GLU A 55 -8.27 16.68 42.27
C GLU A 55 -8.18 16.95 40.75
N ASP A 56 -7.48 18.02 40.32
CA ASP A 56 -7.22 18.28 38.90
C ASP A 56 -6.26 17.25 38.32
N VAL A 57 -5.23 16.85 39.08
CA VAL A 57 -4.26 15.82 38.69
C VAL A 57 -4.92 14.45 38.62
N ILE A 58 -5.75 14.10 39.59
CA ILE A 58 -6.50 12.83 39.62
C ILE A 58 -7.49 12.76 38.45
N GLY A 59 -8.22 13.85 38.20
CA GLY A 59 -9.13 13.96 37.05
C GLY A 59 -8.42 13.86 35.71
N ALA A 60 -7.29 14.54 35.57
CA ALA A 60 -6.44 14.50 34.38
C ALA A 60 -5.89 13.10 34.10
N LEU A 61 -5.36 12.44 35.14
CA LEU A 61 -4.90 11.07 35.06
C LEU A 61 -6.03 10.11 34.69
N SER A 62 -7.21 10.25 35.30
CA SER A 62 -8.36 9.41 34.97
C SER A 62 -8.70 9.51 33.48
N LEU A 63 -8.67 10.73 32.92
CA LEU A 63 -8.87 10.96 31.50
C LEU A 63 -7.83 10.23 30.63
N VAL A 64 -6.55 10.28 31.00
CA VAL A 64 -5.46 9.58 30.28
C VAL A 64 -5.63 8.06 30.35
N LEU A 65 -5.89 7.49 31.53
CA LEU A 65 -6.07 6.04 31.70
C LEU A 65 -7.23 5.51 30.84
N TYR A 66 -8.37 6.18 30.86
CA TYR A 66 -9.52 5.79 30.04
C TYR A 66 -9.28 6.01 28.55
N THR A 67 -8.50 7.02 28.16
CA THR A 67 -8.12 7.24 26.76
C THR A 67 -7.23 6.10 26.24
N LEU A 68 -6.26 5.63 27.03
CA LEU A 68 -5.43 4.45 26.71
C LEU A 68 -6.25 3.15 26.60
N ILE A 69 -7.25 2.98 27.48
CA ILE A 69 -8.14 1.81 27.46
C ILE A 69 -9.09 1.86 26.26
N LEU A 70 -9.68 3.02 25.95
CA LEU A 70 -10.66 3.13 24.88
C LEU A 70 -10.03 3.13 23.49
N ILE A 71 -8.95 3.89 23.28
CA ILE A 71 -8.37 4.09 21.95
C ILE A 71 -7.34 2.97 21.62
N PRO A 72 -6.14 2.92 22.22
CA PRO A 72 -5.19 1.84 21.96
C PRO A 72 -5.77 0.44 22.21
N LEU A 73 -6.32 0.16 23.41
CA LEU A 73 -6.73 -1.20 23.77
C LEU A 73 -8.02 -1.64 23.06
N ILE A 74 -9.15 -0.99 23.34
CA ILE A 74 -10.46 -1.45 22.85
C ILE A 74 -10.59 -1.22 21.34
N LYS A 75 -10.44 0.02 20.87
CA LYS A 75 -10.59 0.33 19.45
C LYS A 75 -9.51 -0.35 18.61
N TYR A 76 -8.23 -0.13 18.90
CA TYR A 76 -7.18 -0.62 18.00
C TYR A 76 -6.83 -2.10 18.22
N VAL A 77 -6.38 -2.47 19.41
CA VAL A 77 -5.86 -3.82 19.70
C VAL A 77 -6.93 -4.90 19.61
N LEU A 78 -8.13 -4.66 20.18
CA LEU A 78 -9.19 -5.66 20.22
C LEU A 78 -10.08 -5.68 18.96
N VAL A 79 -10.31 -4.53 18.31
CA VAL A 79 -11.23 -4.43 17.17
C VAL A 79 -10.50 -4.22 15.83
N VAL A 80 -9.78 -3.11 15.66
CA VAL A 80 -9.23 -2.71 14.35
C VAL A 80 -8.15 -3.66 13.84
N LEU A 81 -7.32 -4.27 14.71
CA LEU A 81 -6.29 -5.23 14.28
C LEU A 81 -6.88 -6.48 13.57
N TRP A 82 -8.12 -6.85 13.88
CA TRP A 82 -8.82 -7.94 13.18
C TRP A 82 -9.32 -7.54 11.80
N ALA A 83 -9.53 -6.24 11.56
CA ALA A 83 -9.90 -5.70 10.28
C ALA A 83 -8.64 -5.48 9.41
N ASN A 84 -8.06 -6.59 8.90
CA ASN A 84 -6.87 -6.57 8.06
C ASN A 84 -7.11 -7.27 6.70
N ASP A 85 -6.26 -6.97 5.70
CA ASP A 85 -6.27 -7.58 4.36
C ASP A 85 -5.12 -8.59 4.26
N ASP A 86 -5.38 -9.85 4.62
CA ASP A 86 -4.39 -10.94 4.69
C ASP A 86 -3.12 -10.58 5.49
N GLY A 87 -3.29 -9.93 6.64
CA GLY A 87 -2.19 -9.49 7.53
C GLY A 87 -1.70 -8.05 7.30
N GLU A 88 -2.29 -7.32 6.36
CA GLU A 88 -1.99 -5.90 6.12
C GLU A 88 -3.01 -5.00 6.81
N GLY A 89 -2.52 -3.99 7.51
CA GLY A 89 -3.36 -2.94 8.08
C GLY A 89 -3.10 -1.57 7.44
N GLY A 90 -3.84 -0.58 7.91
CA GLY A 90 -3.84 0.77 7.39
C GLY A 90 -5.06 1.11 6.52
N THR A 91 -5.28 2.41 6.33
CA THR A 91 -6.46 2.96 5.65
C THR A 91 -6.62 2.46 4.22
N PHE A 92 -5.51 2.34 3.47
CA PHE A 92 -5.54 1.86 2.09
C PHE A 92 -5.66 0.34 1.96
N ALA A 93 -5.21 -0.44 2.96
CA ALA A 93 -5.47 -1.88 3.01
C ALA A 93 -6.98 -2.15 3.18
N LEU A 94 -7.64 -1.44 4.09
CA LEU A 94 -9.11 -1.49 4.24
C LEU A 94 -9.83 -1.01 2.97
N TYR A 95 -9.37 0.08 2.37
CA TYR A 95 -9.95 0.57 1.11
C TYR A 95 -9.79 -0.45 -0.02
N SER A 96 -8.64 -1.12 -0.11
CA SER A 96 -8.38 -2.22 -1.04
C SER A 96 -9.38 -3.36 -0.83
N LEU A 97 -9.61 -3.78 0.43
CA LEU A 97 -10.60 -4.79 0.77
C LEU A 97 -12.03 -4.40 0.36
N ILE A 98 -12.42 -3.14 0.55
CA ILE A 98 -13.72 -2.61 0.12
C ILE A 98 -13.81 -2.57 -1.41
N CYS A 99 -12.78 -2.06 -2.09
CA CYS A 99 -12.72 -2.03 -3.55
C CYS A 99 -12.82 -3.42 -4.17
N ARG A 100 -12.24 -4.43 -3.51
CA ARG A 100 -12.24 -5.82 -3.92
C ARG A 100 -13.64 -6.45 -3.87
N HIS A 101 -14.42 -6.14 -2.84
CA HIS A 101 -15.71 -6.80 -2.61
C HIS A 101 -16.92 -6.03 -3.14
N ALA A 102 -16.82 -4.70 -3.28
CA ALA A 102 -17.95 -3.83 -3.64
C ALA A 102 -17.71 -3.00 -4.93
N LYS A 103 -16.76 -3.38 -5.80
CA LYS A 103 -16.46 -2.72 -7.10
C LYS A 103 -16.44 -1.18 -7.01
N VAL A 104 -15.82 -0.68 -5.94
CA VAL A 104 -15.85 0.74 -5.54
C VAL A 104 -14.73 1.56 -6.17
N SER A 105 -13.72 0.89 -6.75
CA SER A 105 -12.57 1.57 -7.34
C SER A 105 -13.00 2.52 -8.45
N LEU A 106 -12.56 3.78 -8.34
CA LEU A 106 -12.84 4.82 -9.34
C LEU A 106 -11.98 4.68 -10.60
N LEU A 107 -10.95 3.83 -10.57
CA LEU A 107 -10.21 3.37 -11.73
C LEU A 107 -10.86 2.07 -12.22
N PRO A 108 -11.58 2.09 -13.37
CA PRO A 108 -12.28 0.92 -13.88
C PRO A 108 -11.29 -0.02 -14.55
N ASN A 109 -10.44 -0.66 -13.74
CA ASN A 109 -9.46 -1.62 -14.21
C ASN A 109 -9.84 -3.06 -13.83
N GLN A 110 -10.87 -3.32 -13.01
CA GLN A 110 -11.26 -4.69 -12.62
C GLN A 110 -11.81 -5.48 -13.83
N LEU A 111 -11.07 -6.51 -14.25
CA LEU A 111 -11.55 -7.46 -15.26
C LEU A 111 -12.44 -8.51 -14.58
N PRO A 112 -13.42 -9.09 -15.30
CA PRO A 112 -14.19 -10.23 -14.81
C PRO A 112 -13.30 -11.41 -14.37
N SER A 113 -12.15 -11.58 -15.02
CA SER A 113 -11.16 -12.62 -14.70
C SER A 113 -10.37 -12.35 -13.41
N ASP A 114 -10.47 -11.18 -12.79
CA ASP A 114 -9.82 -10.90 -11.49
C ASP A 114 -10.64 -11.48 -10.33
N ALA A 115 -11.96 -11.63 -10.50
CA ALA A 115 -12.85 -12.26 -9.52
C ALA A 115 -12.60 -13.78 -9.36
N ARG A 116 -11.82 -14.39 -10.26
CA ARG A 116 -11.44 -15.82 -10.24
C ARG A 116 -10.13 -16.12 -9.52
N ILE A 117 -9.43 -15.10 -9.00
CA ILE A 117 -8.19 -15.31 -8.24
C ILE A 117 -8.52 -16.09 -6.97
N SER A 118 -7.72 -17.11 -6.64
CA SER A 118 -7.96 -18.05 -5.53
C SER A 118 -8.21 -17.38 -4.17
N SER A 119 -7.65 -16.21 -3.93
CA SER A 119 -7.91 -15.42 -2.72
C SER A 119 -9.35 -14.88 -2.63
N PHE A 120 -10.11 -14.74 -3.74
CA PHE A 120 -11.46 -14.14 -3.79
C PHE A 120 -12.60 -15.03 -3.28
N ARG A 121 -12.31 -16.26 -2.84
CA ARG A 121 -13.37 -17.13 -2.28
C ARG A 121 -13.74 -16.71 -0.87
N LEU A 122 -14.91 -16.08 -0.75
CA LEU A 122 -15.61 -15.86 0.52
C LEU A 122 -15.93 -17.17 1.24
N LYS A 123 -15.78 -17.18 2.57
CA LYS A 123 -16.36 -18.19 3.47
C LYS A 123 -17.89 -18.06 3.50
N VAL A 124 -18.55 -19.20 3.66
CA VAL A 124 -20.02 -19.47 3.69
C VAL A 124 -20.78 -18.69 4.81
N PRO A 125 -22.13 -18.59 4.80
CA PRO A 125 -22.92 -17.38 5.06
C PRO A 125 -23.29 -17.14 6.54
N SER A 126 -23.52 -15.89 6.94
CA SER A 126 -24.12 -15.49 8.23
C SER A 126 -25.12 -14.33 8.06
N ALA A 127 -25.99 -14.07 9.04
CA ALA A 127 -27.00 -13.00 9.02
C ALA A 127 -26.43 -11.57 8.92
N GLU A 128 -25.13 -11.37 9.14
CA GLU A 128 -24.42 -10.12 8.88
C GLU A 128 -24.23 -9.85 7.37
N LEU A 129 -24.36 -10.88 6.54
CA LEU A 129 -24.21 -10.82 5.09
C LEU A 129 -25.34 -10.01 4.44
N GLU A 130 -26.58 -10.07 4.92
CA GLU A 130 -27.69 -9.34 4.29
C GLU A 130 -27.55 -7.81 4.48
N ARG A 131 -27.13 -7.38 5.67
CA ARG A 131 -26.78 -5.97 5.93
C ARG A 131 -25.58 -5.52 5.10
N SER A 132 -24.56 -6.35 4.97
CA SER A 132 -23.36 -6.02 4.18
C SER A 132 -23.64 -6.01 2.68
N LEU A 133 -24.54 -6.87 2.18
CA LEU A 133 -25.00 -6.90 0.79
C LEU A 133 -25.82 -5.64 0.45
N LYS A 134 -26.70 -5.17 1.34
CA LYS A 134 -27.47 -3.93 1.12
C LYS A 134 -26.56 -2.69 1.09
N ILE A 135 -25.54 -2.63 1.96
CA ILE A 135 -24.54 -1.57 1.94
C ILE A 135 -23.68 -1.66 0.67
N LYS A 136 -23.26 -2.87 0.29
CA LYS A 136 -22.53 -3.14 -0.95
C LYS A 136 -23.32 -2.67 -2.17
N GLU A 137 -24.59 -3.02 -2.27
CA GLU A 137 -25.45 -2.65 -3.40
C GLU A 137 -25.61 -1.13 -3.51
N ARG A 138 -25.84 -0.43 -2.39
CA ARG A 138 -25.88 1.04 -2.34
C ARG A 138 -24.54 1.68 -2.74
N LEU A 139 -23.42 1.08 -2.34
CA LEU A 139 -22.08 1.54 -2.67
C LEU A 139 -21.70 1.25 -4.12
N GLU A 140 -22.20 0.16 -4.69
CA GLU A 140 -22.03 -0.19 -6.11
C GLU A 140 -22.81 0.74 -7.04
N THR A 141 -24.05 1.08 -6.67
CA THR A 141 -24.95 1.95 -7.45
C THR A 141 -24.60 3.43 -7.34
N SER A 142 -24.19 3.93 -6.17
CA SER A 142 -24.00 5.37 -5.95
C SER A 142 -22.59 5.87 -6.27
N LEU A 143 -22.43 6.58 -7.38
CA LEU A 143 -21.15 7.22 -7.75
C LEU A 143 -20.69 8.27 -6.72
N THR A 144 -21.63 8.97 -6.06
CA THR A 144 -21.30 9.97 -5.04
C THR A 144 -20.70 9.31 -3.80
N LEU A 145 -21.23 8.15 -3.39
CA LEU A 145 -20.69 7.41 -2.25
C LEU A 145 -19.29 6.85 -2.54
N LYS A 146 -19.03 6.38 -3.77
CA LYS A 146 -17.67 5.97 -4.19
C LYS A 146 -16.67 7.13 -4.12
N LYS A 147 -17.08 8.33 -4.55
CA LYS A 147 -16.26 9.54 -4.48
C LYS A 147 -16.03 9.99 -3.03
N LEU A 148 -17.08 9.99 -2.20
CA LEU A 148 -17.00 10.34 -0.79
C LEU A 148 -16.06 9.40 -0.04
N LEU A 149 -16.19 8.09 -0.26
CA LEU A 149 -15.31 7.09 0.34
C LEU A 149 -13.85 7.31 -0.06
N LEU A 150 -13.58 7.55 -1.35
CA LEU A 150 -12.22 7.85 -1.79
C LEU A 150 -11.69 9.12 -1.10
N VAL A 151 -12.47 10.21 -1.07
CA VAL A 151 -12.06 11.46 -0.41
C VAL A 151 -11.74 11.23 1.07
N LEU A 152 -12.55 10.44 1.77
CA LEU A 152 -12.31 10.10 3.17
C LEU A 152 -11.01 9.29 3.35
N VAL A 153 -10.74 8.32 2.47
CA VAL A 153 -9.51 7.51 2.50
C VAL A 153 -8.28 8.36 2.19
N LEU A 154 -8.37 9.27 1.22
CA LEU A 154 -7.32 10.22 0.89
C LEU A 154 -7.03 11.15 2.07
N ALA A 155 -8.07 11.71 2.70
CA ALA A 155 -7.95 12.59 3.86
C ALA A 155 -7.32 11.87 5.06
N GLY A 156 -7.80 10.67 5.40
CA GLY A 156 -7.24 9.87 6.48
C GLY A 156 -5.78 9.50 6.24
N THR A 157 -5.41 9.17 5.00
CA THR A 157 -4.01 8.85 4.69
C THR A 157 -3.11 10.09 4.73
N SER A 158 -3.58 11.25 4.26
CA SER A 158 -2.81 12.49 4.38
C SER A 158 -2.57 12.88 5.85
N MET A 159 -3.51 12.61 6.76
CA MET A 159 -3.35 12.83 8.19
C MET A 159 -2.28 11.89 8.79
N VAL A 160 -2.29 10.60 8.42
CA VAL A 160 -1.23 9.66 8.83
C VAL A 160 0.15 10.10 8.32
N ILE A 161 0.24 10.62 7.08
CA ILE A 161 1.52 11.15 6.56
C ILE A 161 1.95 12.41 7.33
N ALA A 162 1.01 13.27 7.73
CA ALA A 162 1.28 14.46 8.55
C ALA A 162 1.82 14.07 9.94
N ASP A 163 1.23 13.06 10.57
CA ASP A 163 1.71 12.51 11.83
C ASP A 163 3.15 11.93 11.70
N GLY A 164 3.50 11.35 10.53
CA GLY A 164 4.87 10.97 10.17
C GLY A 164 5.91 12.10 10.16
N VAL A 165 5.48 13.37 10.16
CA VAL A 165 6.35 14.54 10.33
C VAL A 165 6.38 15.00 11.80
N VAL A 166 5.22 14.97 12.47
CA VAL A 166 5.05 15.54 13.80
C VAL A 166 5.65 14.64 14.87
N THR A 167 5.43 13.33 14.79
CA THR A 167 5.92 12.37 15.78
C THR A 167 7.45 12.42 15.96
N PRO A 168 8.27 12.47 14.89
CA PRO A 168 9.71 12.69 15.03
C PRO A 168 10.10 14.02 15.69
N ALA A 169 9.49 15.12 15.25
CA ALA A 169 9.73 16.44 15.84
C ALA A 169 9.43 16.42 17.34
N MET A 170 8.29 15.85 17.69
CA MET A 170 7.72 15.90 19.02
C MET A 170 8.44 14.96 20.00
N SER A 171 8.72 13.73 19.58
CA SER A 171 9.41 12.73 20.41
C SER A 171 10.85 13.15 20.71
N VAL A 172 11.59 13.59 19.68
CA VAL A 172 13.00 13.98 19.84
C VAL A 172 13.13 15.23 20.68
N MET A 173 12.35 16.28 20.38
CA MET A 173 12.40 17.52 21.14
C MET A 173 11.99 17.33 22.61
N SER A 174 11.04 16.43 22.89
CA SER A 174 10.67 16.10 24.29
C SER A 174 11.75 15.35 25.02
N ALA A 175 12.42 14.39 24.37
CA ALA A 175 13.51 13.64 24.98
C ALA A 175 14.75 14.50 25.23
N VAL A 176 15.12 15.36 24.28
CA VAL A 176 16.23 16.32 24.43
C VAL A 176 15.87 17.41 25.43
N GLY A 177 14.59 17.79 25.50
CA GLY A 177 14.08 18.76 26.49
C GLY A 177 14.45 18.42 27.93
N GLY A 178 14.56 17.12 28.26
CA GLY A 178 15.03 16.66 29.58
C GLY A 178 16.41 17.19 29.99
N LEU A 179 17.22 17.63 29.02
CA LEU A 179 18.53 18.19 29.29
C LEU A 179 18.46 19.52 30.07
N LYS A 180 17.38 20.30 29.90
CA LYS A 180 17.12 21.53 30.69
C LYS A 180 16.91 21.24 32.18
N VAL A 181 16.43 20.03 32.51
CA VAL A 181 16.22 19.59 33.90
C VAL A 181 17.52 19.08 34.53
N GLY A 182 18.41 18.51 33.71
CA GLY A 182 19.70 17.98 34.18
C GLY A 182 20.81 19.02 34.30
N VAL A 183 20.73 20.10 33.54
CA VAL A 183 21.75 21.14 33.44
C VAL A 183 21.08 22.52 33.32
N ASP A 184 21.16 23.32 34.38
CA ASP A 184 20.52 24.65 34.46
C ASP A 184 21.06 25.67 33.44
N ALA A 185 22.23 25.41 32.86
CA ALA A 185 22.89 26.30 31.90
C ALA A 185 22.31 26.22 30.47
N ILE A 186 21.41 25.28 30.18
CA ILE A 186 20.96 24.98 28.82
C ILE A 186 19.65 25.70 28.51
N GLU A 187 19.69 26.58 27.52
CA GLU A 187 18.54 27.35 27.06
C GLU A 187 17.71 26.59 26.01
N GLN A 188 16.52 27.11 25.69
CA GLN A 188 15.60 26.50 24.73
C GLN A 188 16.22 26.37 23.33
N ASP A 189 17.00 27.36 22.90
CA ASP A 189 17.61 27.39 21.57
C ASP A 189 18.65 26.28 21.38
N GLU A 190 19.41 25.97 22.43
CA GLU A 190 20.38 24.87 22.42
C GLU A 190 19.67 23.51 22.30
N VAL A 191 18.54 23.32 22.99
CA VAL A 191 17.70 22.12 22.87
C VAL A 191 17.20 21.94 21.44
N VAL A 192 16.76 23.02 20.79
CA VAL A 192 16.30 23.00 19.39
C VAL A 192 17.44 22.58 18.46
N MET A 193 18.65 23.15 18.63
CA MET A 193 19.82 22.81 17.82
C MET A 193 20.26 21.36 17.98
N ILE A 194 20.27 20.84 19.21
CA ILE A 194 20.56 19.43 19.48
C ILE A 194 19.48 18.54 18.85
N SER A 195 18.21 18.90 18.98
CA SER A 195 17.09 18.15 18.38
C SER A 195 17.21 18.06 16.86
N VAL A 196 17.59 19.17 16.20
CA VAL A 196 17.87 19.21 14.76
C VAL A 196 18.97 18.24 14.37
N ALA A 197 20.08 18.19 15.13
CA ALA A 197 21.17 17.24 14.88
C ALA A 197 20.70 15.79 15.02
N PHE A 198 19.90 15.48 16.05
CA PHE A 198 19.33 14.15 16.25
C PHE A 198 18.38 13.74 15.11
N LEU A 199 17.56 14.67 14.60
CA LEU A 199 16.68 14.41 13.45
C LEU A 199 17.46 14.12 12.17
N VAL A 200 18.52 14.88 11.88
CA VAL A 200 19.39 14.61 10.72
C VAL A 200 20.04 13.23 10.82
N ILE A 201 20.52 12.85 12.01
CA ILE A 201 21.08 11.50 12.26
C ILE A 201 20.01 10.43 12.04
N LEU A 202 18.82 10.62 12.62
CA LEU A 202 17.69 9.70 12.52
C LEU A 202 17.35 9.42 11.07
N PHE A 203 17.03 10.44 10.28
CA PHE A 203 16.63 10.28 8.88
C PHE A 203 17.79 9.78 8.00
N SER A 204 19.04 10.02 8.37
CA SER A 204 20.20 9.48 7.65
C SER A 204 20.41 7.97 7.90
N VAL A 205 20.09 7.48 9.10
CA VAL A 205 20.24 6.08 9.50
C VAL A 205 19.12 5.19 8.93
N GLN A 206 17.96 5.75 8.59
CA GLN A 206 16.80 5.03 8.02
C GLN A 206 17.16 4.11 6.83
N LYS A 207 18.18 4.47 6.02
CA LYS A 207 18.63 3.67 4.86
C LYS A 207 19.13 2.27 5.20
N PHE A 208 19.62 2.04 6.42
CA PHE A 208 20.21 0.77 6.84
C PHE A 208 19.17 -0.31 7.21
N GLY A 209 17.89 0.02 7.17
CA GLY A 209 16.79 -0.93 7.25
C GLY A 209 16.49 -1.49 8.64
N THR A 210 15.36 -2.16 8.76
CA THR A 210 14.84 -2.77 10.01
C THR A 210 15.52 -4.07 10.36
N SER A 211 16.07 -4.83 9.42
CA SER A 211 16.72 -6.11 9.76
C SER A 211 18.02 -5.97 10.58
N LYS A 212 18.86 -4.97 10.29
CA LYS A 212 20.14 -4.77 11.00
C LYS A 212 19.95 -4.01 12.32
N VAL A 213 19.11 -2.98 12.30
CA VAL A 213 18.88 -2.11 13.46
C VAL A 213 17.85 -2.71 14.42
N GLY A 214 16.88 -3.48 13.92
CA GLY A 214 15.77 -4.03 14.70
C GLY A 214 16.18 -5.01 15.81
N LEU A 215 17.33 -5.67 15.67
CA LEU A 215 17.84 -6.58 16.71
C LEU A 215 18.26 -5.85 17.99
N ALA A 216 18.76 -4.61 17.86
CA ALA A 216 19.13 -3.77 19.01
C ALA A 216 17.93 -2.94 19.54
N VAL A 217 16.99 -2.59 18.66
CA VAL A 217 15.84 -1.73 18.99
C VAL A 217 14.87 -2.40 19.96
N GLY A 218 14.57 -3.69 19.78
CA GLY A 218 13.64 -4.42 20.63
C GLY A 218 14.03 -4.44 22.11
N PRO A 219 15.26 -4.88 22.46
CA PRO A 219 15.76 -4.84 23.83
C PRO A 219 15.81 -3.43 24.42
N ALA A 220 16.21 -2.42 23.63
CA ALA A 220 16.24 -1.02 24.11
C ALA A 220 14.84 -0.52 24.52
N LEU A 221 13.81 -0.84 23.73
CA LEU A 221 12.43 -0.45 24.06
C LEU A 221 11.87 -1.26 25.24
N PHE A 222 12.27 -2.53 25.39
CA PHE A 222 11.92 -3.31 26.58
C PHE A 222 12.48 -2.69 27.86
N ILE A 223 13.76 -2.31 27.83
CA ILE A 223 14.42 -1.61 28.94
C ILE A 223 13.69 -0.29 29.23
N TRP A 224 13.28 0.46 28.20
CA TRP A 224 12.48 1.67 28.37
C TRP A 224 11.17 1.41 29.12
N PHE A 225 10.38 0.41 28.71
CA PHE A 225 9.12 0.07 29.39
C PHE A 225 9.32 -0.40 30.83
N CYS A 226 10.36 -1.19 31.09
CA CYS A 226 10.72 -1.59 32.45
C CYS A 226 11.13 -0.39 33.32
N SER A 227 11.93 0.54 32.77
CA SER A 227 12.29 1.78 33.45
C SER A 227 11.07 2.64 33.77
N LEU A 228 10.15 2.79 32.82
CA LEU A 228 8.90 3.54 33.02
C LEU A 228 8.06 2.94 34.14
N ALA A 229 7.88 1.61 34.15
CA ALA A 229 7.15 0.91 35.21
C ALA A 229 7.87 1.02 36.57
N GLY A 230 9.20 0.89 36.59
CA GLY A 230 10.00 1.00 37.81
C GLY A 230 9.93 2.38 38.46
N ILE A 231 10.09 3.46 37.66
CA ILE A 231 9.91 4.84 38.12
C ILE A 231 8.47 5.07 38.58
N GLY A 232 7.50 4.52 37.83
CA GLY A 232 6.08 4.56 38.17
C GLY A 232 5.78 4.02 39.56
N ILE A 233 6.25 2.80 39.83
CA ILE A 233 6.10 2.13 41.13
C ILE A 233 6.84 2.90 42.24
N TYR A 234 8.07 3.34 41.98
CA TYR A 234 8.85 4.12 42.96
C TYR A 234 8.12 5.41 43.37
N ASN A 235 7.58 6.15 42.42
CA ASN A 235 6.86 7.40 42.69
C ASN A 235 5.52 7.17 43.39
N LEU A 236 4.81 6.10 43.03
CA LEU A 236 3.57 5.72 43.70
C LEU A 236 3.79 5.38 45.18
N LEU A 237 4.90 4.69 45.50
CA LEU A 237 5.26 4.35 46.89
C LEU A 237 5.79 5.55 47.69
N LYS A 238 6.47 6.48 47.03
CA LYS A 238 7.14 7.61 47.70
C LYS A 238 6.24 8.82 47.93
N TYR A 239 5.39 9.17 46.97
CA TYR A 239 4.67 10.45 46.99
C TYR A 239 3.23 10.31 47.48
N ASP A 240 2.34 9.66 46.71
CA ASP A 240 0.94 9.48 47.10
C ASP A 240 0.29 8.29 46.37
N THR A 241 -0.33 7.40 47.15
CA THR A 241 -1.15 6.27 46.64
C THR A 241 -2.59 6.65 46.30
N SER A 242 -3.05 7.84 46.72
CA SER A 242 -4.42 8.32 46.47
C SER A 242 -4.72 8.48 44.98
N VAL A 243 -3.70 8.58 44.16
CA VAL A 243 -3.73 8.62 42.69
C VAL A 243 -4.49 7.43 42.09
N LEU A 244 -4.50 6.27 42.78
CA LEU A 244 -5.25 5.08 42.37
C LEU A 244 -6.77 5.32 42.29
N LYS A 245 -7.29 6.38 42.92
CA LYS A 245 -8.70 6.79 42.75
C LYS A 245 -9.03 7.14 41.29
N ALA A 246 -8.05 7.48 40.47
CA ALA A 246 -8.22 7.80 39.05
C ALA A 246 -8.79 6.65 38.20
N PHE A 247 -8.74 5.40 38.69
CA PHE A 247 -9.43 4.27 38.04
C PHE A 247 -10.96 4.40 38.09
N ASN A 248 -11.51 5.27 38.94
CA ASN A 248 -12.93 5.57 38.97
C ASN A 248 -13.25 6.71 37.97
N PRO A 249 -14.09 6.47 36.93
CA PRO A 249 -14.37 7.46 35.89
C PRO A 249 -15.16 8.67 36.40
N VAL A 250 -15.71 8.63 37.62
CA VAL A 250 -16.35 9.77 38.28
C VAL A 250 -15.41 10.98 38.34
N HIS A 251 -14.10 10.76 38.48
CA HIS A 251 -13.12 11.86 38.49
C HIS A 251 -13.02 12.60 37.15
N ILE A 252 -13.32 11.94 36.02
CA ILE A 252 -13.41 12.62 34.71
C ILE A 252 -14.57 13.61 34.73
N TYR A 253 -15.75 13.17 35.18
CA TYR A 253 -16.92 14.05 35.27
C TYR A 253 -16.66 15.25 36.19
N LEU A 254 -16.01 15.02 37.34
CA LEU A 254 -15.64 16.09 38.27
C LEU A 254 -14.63 17.07 37.67
N TYR A 255 -13.67 16.58 36.89
CA TYR A 255 -12.69 17.40 36.17
C TYR A 255 -13.37 18.36 35.19
N PHE A 256 -14.27 17.84 34.34
CA PHE A 256 -15.03 18.67 33.40
C PHE A 256 -16.02 19.62 34.09
N LYS A 257 -16.62 19.20 35.22
CA LYS A 257 -17.51 20.06 36.00
C LYS A 257 -16.80 21.27 36.60
N ARG A 258 -15.55 21.12 37.03
CA ARG A 258 -14.76 22.19 37.66
C ARG A 258 -14.12 23.14 36.64
N ASN A 259 -13.56 22.59 35.56
CA ASN A 259 -12.71 23.32 34.62
C ASN A 259 -13.31 23.46 33.21
N SER A 260 -14.61 23.28 33.03
CA SER A 260 -15.37 23.17 31.76
C SER A 260 -14.58 23.53 30.48
N VAL A 261 -14.24 24.80 30.25
CA VAL A 261 -13.50 25.26 29.07
C VAL A 261 -12.04 24.78 29.03
N LYS A 262 -11.29 24.90 30.14
CA LYS A 262 -9.89 24.45 30.26
C LYS A 262 -9.78 22.92 30.11
N ALA A 263 -10.76 22.17 30.61
CA ALA A 263 -10.80 20.71 30.47
C ALA A 263 -10.92 20.26 29.00
N TRP A 264 -11.63 21.00 28.15
CA TRP A 264 -11.67 20.75 26.71
C TRP A 264 -10.33 20.99 26.02
N TYR A 265 -9.57 22.02 26.43
CA TYR A 265 -8.21 22.22 25.94
C TYR A 265 -7.25 21.11 26.41
N ALA A 266 -7.39 20.68 27.67
CA ALA A 266 -6.61 19.58 28.24
C ALA A 266 -6.87 18.23 27.54
N LEU A 267 -8.07 18.02 26.99
CA LEU A 267 -8.40 16.85 26.17
C LEU A 267 -7.49 16.73 24.94
N GLY A 268 -7.02 17.86 24.40
CA GLY A 268 -6.00 17.91 23.36
C GLY A 268 -4.71 17.21 23.82
N GLY A 269 -4.11 17.69 24.90
CA GLY A 269 -2.93 17.05 25.50
C GLY A 269 -3.17 15.59 25.89
N CYS A 270 -4.39 15.21 26.29
CA CYS A 270 -4.72 13.82 26.60
C CYS A 270 -4.67 12.90 25.37
N LEU A 271 -5.16 13.34 24.20
CA LEU A 271 -5.16 12.51 22.97
C LEU A 271 -3.75 12.10 22.54
N LEU A 272 -2.73 12.87 22.93
CA LEU A 272 -1.31 12.54 22.75
C LEU A 272 -0.87 11.24 23.47
N CYS A 273 -1.62 10.72 24.45
CA CYS A 273 -1.30 9.41 25.03
C CYS A 273 -1.62 8.24 24.09
N ALA A 274 -2.56 8.43 23.17
CA ALA A 274 -3.05 7.41 22.25
C ALA A 274 -2.35 7.43 20.88
N THR A 275 -1.47 8.40 20.65
CA THR A 275 -0.72 8.56 19.40
C THR A 275 0.20 7.37 19.19
N GLY A 276 0.27 6.89 17.95
CA GLY A 276 0.96 5.65 17.60
C GLY A 276 0.07 4.40 17.56
N SER A 277 -1.20 4.50 17.94
CA SER A 277 -2.16 3.42 17.69
C SER A 277 -2.43 3.24 16.19
N GLU A 278 -2.38 4.34 15.42
CA GLU A 278 -2.43 4.35 13.95
C GLU A 278 -1.23 3.63 13.34
N ALA A 279 -0.03 3.90 13.86
CA ALA A 279 1.21 3.27 13.41
C ALA A 279 1.17 1.75 13.64
N MET A 280 0.66 1.32 14.81
CA MET A 280 0.44 -0.10 15.11
C MET A 280 -0.45 -0.78 14.06
N PHE A 281 -1.49 -0.09 13.59
CA PHE A 281 -2.36 -0.64 12.54
C PHE A 281 -1.69 -0.61 11.16
N ALA A 282 -1.02 0.48 10.79
CA ALA A 282 -0.37 0.62 9.48
C ALA A 282 0.83 -0.33 9.29
N ASP A 283 1.53 -0.69 10.37
CA ASP A 283 2.67 -1.61 10.39
C ASP A 283 2.29 -3.05 10.80
N LEU A 284 1.00 -3.41 10.77
CA LEU A 284 0.53 -4.78 11.05
C LEU A 284 1.22 -5.86 10.19
N CYS A 285 1.68 -5.46 9.01
CA CYS A 285 2.33 -6.25 7.96
C CYS A 285 3.47 -7.19 8.41
N TYR A 286 4.04 -6.95 9.60
CA TYR A 286 5.24 -7.62 10.09
C TYR A 286 4.96 -8.75 11.08
N PHE A 287 3.84 -8.72 11.80
CA PHE A 287 3.62 -9.58 12.95
C PHE A 287 2.18 -10.10 13.00
N SER A 288 1.98 -11.25 13.64
CA SER A 288 0.63 -11.78 13.84
C SER A 288 -0.16 -10.92 14.82
N VAL A 289 -1.45 -10.68 14.53
CA VAL A 289 -2.41 -9.96 15.39
C VAL A 289 -2.34 -10.42 16.85
N GLN A 290 -2.31 -11.74 17.08
CA GLN A 290 -2.27 -12.32 18.44
C GLN A 290 -1.01 -11.94 19.22
N SER A 291 0.14 -11.85 18.55
CA SER A 291 1.41 -11.46 19.18
C SER A 291 1.38 -9.99 19.61
N ILE A 292 0.80 -9.12 18.79
CA ILE A 292 0.61 -7.70 19.10
C ILE A 292 -0.35 -7.56 20.29
N GLN A 293 -1.48 -8.28 20.28
CA GLN A 293 -2.45 -8.26 21.37
C GLN A 293 -1.85 -8.67 22.71
N LEU A 294 -1.13 -9.79 22.75
CA LEU A 294 -0.51 -10.29 23.97
C LEU A 294 0.56 -9.33 24.49
N THR A 295 1.44 -8.84 23.61
CA THR A 295 2.49 -7.89 24.01
C THR A 295 1.89 -6.58 24.52
N PHE A 296 0.82 -6.08 23.89
CA PHE A 296 0.20 -4.83 24.33
C PHE A 296 -0.46 -4.97 25.70
N VAL A 297 -1.28 -6.02 25.89
CA VAL A 297 -2.05 -6.23 27.13
C VAL A 297 -1.16 -6.55 28.32
N PHE A 298 -0.12 -7.36 28.14
CA PHE A 298 0.69 -7.86 29.27
C PHE A 298 1.97 -7.07 29.53
N LEU A 299 2.45 -6.26 28.57
CA LEU A 299 3.69 -5.49 28.74
C LEU A 299 3.45 -3.99 28.55
N VAL A 300 3.02 -3.57 27.36
CA VAL A 300 3.01 -2.14 26.99
C VAL A 300 2.00 -1.34 27.83
N LEU A 301 0.74 -1.78 27.87
CA LEU A 301 -0.33 -1.08 28.58
C LEU A 301 -0.05 -0.98 30.10
N PRO A 302 0.30 -2.06 30.82
CA PRO A 302 0.64 -1.96 32.24
C PRO A 302 1.81 -1.00 32.53
N CYS A 303 2.86 -1.04 31.71
CA CYS A 303 4.01 -0.14 31.86
C CYS A 303 3.63 1.33 31.65
N LEU A 304 2.82 1.62 30.61
CA LEU A 304 2.32 2.98 30.35
C LEU A 304 1.44 3.49 31.49
N MET A 305 0.48 2.68 31.96
CA MET A 305 -0.40 3.05 33.06
C MET A 305 0.39 3.32 34.34
N LEU A 306 1.37 2.47 34.68
CA LEU A 306 2.26 2.70 35.83
C LEU A 306 3.09 3.98 35.68
N GLY A 307 3.58 4.27 34.47
CA GLY A 307 4.29 5.51 34.18
C GLY A 307 3.45 6.75 34.46
N TYR A 308 2.22 6.80 33.95
CA TYR A 308 1.30 7.92 34.19
C TYR A 308 0.86 8.03 35.66
N LEU A 309 0.62 6.89 36.33
CA LEU A 309 0.32 6.87 37.76
C LEU A 309 1.47 7.48 38.58
N GLY A 310 2.72 7.13 38.28
CA GLY A 310 3.88 7.69 38.97
C GLY A 310 4.10 9.18 38.71
N GLN A 311 3.89 9.65 37.47
CA GLN A 311 3.97 11.09 37.16
C GLN A 311 2.89 11.88 37.90
N ALA A 312 1.66 11.36 37.95
CA ALA A 312 0.58 11.99 38.69
C ALA A 312 0.86 12.01 40.21
N ALA A 313 1.42 10.94 40.77
CA ALA A 313 1.83 10.89 42.18
C ALA A 313 2.88 11.96 42.52
N TYR A 314 3.85 12.17 41.62
CA TYR A 314 4.84 13.23 41.78
C TYR A 314 4.20 14.63 41.74
N LEU A 315 3.31 14.89 40.78
CA LEU A 315 2.68 16.20 40.58
C LEU A 315 1.74 16.62 41.71
N ILE A 316 1.11 15.68 42.42
CA ILE A 316 0.27 16.00 43.60
C ILE A 316 1.08 16.68 44.70
N ASN A 317 2.31 16.23 44.93
CA ASN A 317 3.17 16.79 45.99
C ASN A 317 4.03 17.95 45.49
N ASN A 318 4.31 18.02 44.18
CA ASN A 318 5.17 19.03 43.57
C ASN A 318 4.48 19.68 42.35
N PRO A 319 3.52 20.59 42.56
CA PRO A 319 2.78 21.21 41.46
C PRO A 319 3.66 22.10 40.58
N SER A 320 4.82 22.59 41.04
CA SER A 320 5.71 23.43 40.23
C SER A 320 6.45 22.70 39.10
N GLY A 321 6.35 21.37 39.01
CA GLY A 321 7.04 20.53 38.02
C GLY A 321 6.27 20.30 36.70
N GLU A 322 5.30 21.15 36.35
CA GLU A 322 4.37 20.91 35.22
C GLU A 322 5.04 20.91 33.84
N GLU A 323 6.18 21.59 33.67
CA GLU A 323 6.83 21.75 32.36
C GLU A 323 7.41 20.43 31.81
N GLN A 324 8.00 19.59 32.66
CA GLN A 324 8.59 18.30 32.26
C GLN A 324 8.39 17.24 33.35
N PRO A 325 7.12 16.82 33.58
CA PRO A 325 6.75 16.00 34.74
C PRO A 325 7.47 14.65 34.76
N PHE A 326 7.75 14.07 33.59
CA PHE A 326 8.52 12.83 33.51
C PHE A 326 9.92 12.97 34.10
N PHE A 327 10.72 13.94 33.62
CA PHE A 327 12.12 14.09 34.02
C PHE A 327 12.28 14.53 35.48
N TYR A 328 11.42 15.43 35.96
CA TYR A 328 11.40 15.83 37.37
C TYR A 328 11.01 14.69 38.32
N SER A 329 10.23 13.71 37.84
CA SER A 329 9.81 12.58 38.65
C SER A 329 10.90 11.51 38.84
N ILE A 330 12.06 11.64 38.18
CA ILE A 330 13.14 10.65 38.22
C ILE A 330 14.03 10.89 39.45
N PRO A 331 14.39 9.84 40.23
CA PRO A 331 15.36 10.00 41.31
C PRO A 331 16.76 10.36 40.77
N GLY A 332 17.45 11.30 41.43
CA GLY A 332 18.69 11.91 40.91
C GLY A 332 19.78 10.92 40.46
N GLY A 333 19.97 9.80 41.18
CA GLY A 333 20.97 8.80 40.81
C GLY A 333 20.67 8.03 39.51
N MET A 334 19.41 7.98 39.06
CA MET A 334 19.00 7.28 37.83
C MET A 334 18.70 8.23 36.66
N PHE A 335 18.84 9.55 36.85
CA PHE A 335 18.51 10.56 35.84
C PHE A 335 19.24 10.34 34.52
N TRP A 336 20.58 10.29 34.54
CA TRP A 336 21.39 10.16 33.32
C TRP A 336 21.15 8.85 32.55
N PRO A 337 21.10 7.66 33.19
CA PRO A 337 20.73 6.42 32.50
C PRO A 337 19.36 6.50 31.84
N ILE A 338 18.34 7.02 32.53
CA ILE A 338 16.98 7.11 32.00
C ILE A 338 16.91 8.14 30.87
N PHE A 339 17.60 9.27 30.99
CA PHE A 339 17.71 10.28 29.94
C PHE A 339 18.28 9.68 28.64
N LEU A 340 19.34 8.88 28.73
CA LEU A 340 19.91 8.19 27.57
C LEU A 340 18.90 7.22 26.92
N ILE A 341 18.22 6.42 27.74
CA ILE A 341 17.22 5.46 27.26
C ILE A 341 16.01 6.19 26.64
N ALA A 342 15.57 7.31 27.21
CA ALA A 342 14.49 8.14 26.69
C ALA A 342 14.81 8.68 25.28
N ASN A 343 16.03 9.17 25.06
CA ASN A 343 16.48 9.61 23.74
C ASN A 343 16.52 8.46 22.73
N ILE A 344 16.99 7.28 23.13
CA ILE A 344 16.95 6.08 22.28
C ILE A 344 15.49 5.70 21.96
N ALA A 345 14.60 5.71 22.95
CA ALA A 345 13.18 5.42 22.76
C ALA A 345 12.51 6.41 21.80
N ALA A 346 12.79 7.71 21.92
CA ALA A 346 12.29 8.75 21.02
C ALA A 346 12.75 8.56 19.56
N LEU A 347 14.00 8.14 19.34
CA LEU A 347 14.49 7.80 18.01
C LEU A 347 13.76 6.58 17.42
N ILE A 348 13.40 5.61 18.26
CA ILE A 348 12.64 4.40 17.88
C ILE A 348 11.17 4.74 17.57
N ALA A 349 10.53 5.60 18.36
CA ALA A 349 9.18 6.10 18.13
C ALA A 349 9.04 6.76 16.76
N SER A 350 9.91 7.73 16.50
CA SER A 350 10.01 8.46 15.23
C SER A 350 10.14 7.52 14.01
N ARG A 351 10.89 6.43 14.18
CA ARG A 351 11.08 5.43 13.14
C ARG A 351 9.80 4.69 12.81
N THR A 352 9.05 4.27 13.83
CA THR A 352 7.78 3.53 13.71
C THR A 352 6.80 4.30 12.83
N MET A 353 6.66 5.61 13.07
CA MET A 353 5.76 6.42 12.25
C MET A 353 6.29 6.68 10.83
N THR A 354 7.62 6.79 10.67
CA THR A 354 8.25 6.90 9.34
C THR A 354 8.02 5.63 8.51
N THR A 355 8.09 4.43 9.11
CA THR A 355 7.83 3.16 8.43
C THR A 355 6.36 3.01 8.04
N ALA A 356 5.44 3.37 8.93
CA ALA A 356 4.02 3.44 8.64
C ALA A 356 3.72 4.35 7.43
N THR A 357 4.37 5.52 7.36
CA THR A 357 4.26 6.45 6.23
C THR A 357 4.72 5.82 4.90
N PHE A 358 5.83 5.09 4.89
CA PHE A 358 6.28 4.37 3.69
C PHE A 358 5.31 3.28 3.25
N SER A 359 4.69 2.57 4.20
CA SER A 359 3.65 1.57 3.94
C SER A 359 2.43 2.21 3.27
N CYS A 360 1.90 3.30 3.85
CA CYS A 360 0.77 4.06 3.30
C CYS A 360 1.05 4.59 1.88
N ILE A 361 2.25 5.13 1.63
CA ILE A 361 2.62 5.63 0.31
C ILE A 361 2.73 4.48 -0.71
N LYS A 362 3.33 3.34 -0.34
CA LYS A 362 3.38 2.17 -1.23
C LYS A 362 1.97 1.68 -1.59
N GLN A 363 1.08 1.55 -0.61
CA GLN A 363 -0.30 1.10 -0.81
C GLN A 363 -1.08 2.10 -1.71
N SER A 364 -0.94 3.41 -1.47
CA SER A 364 -1.59 4.45 -2.28
C SER A 364 -1.06 4.54 -3.71
N THR A 365 0.24 4.32 -3.95
CA THR A 365 0.81 4.22 -5.30
C THR A 365 0.22 3.02 -6.06
N ALA A 366 0.04 1.87 -5.40
CA ALA A 366 -0.52 0.68 -6.04
C ALA A 366 -1.97 0.87 -6.52
N LEU A 367 -2.75 1.68 -5.79
CA LEU A 367 -4.13 2.01 -6.13
C LEU A 367 -4.26 3.22 -7.08
N GLY A 368 -3.15 3.79 -7.55
CA GLY A 368 -3.14 4.90 -8.48
C GLY A 368 -3.45 6.27 -7.85
N CYS A 369 -3.41 6.35 -6.51
CA CYS A 369 -3.67 7.59 -5.77
C CYS A 369 -2.41 8.39 -5.45
N PHE A 370 -1.21 7.85 -5.71
CA PHE A 370 0.06 8.55 -5.48
C PHE A 370 1.03 8.33 -6.66
N PRO A 371 1.87 9.32 -7.01
CA PRO A 371 2.91 9.16 -8.02
C PRO A 371 3.83 7.96 -7.79
N ARG A 372 4.36 7.38 -8.86
CA ARG A 372 5.30 6.25 -8.75
C ARG A 372 6.65 6.75 -8.23
N LEU A 373 7.12 6.16 -7.13
CA LEU A 373 8.41 6.46 -6.50
C LEU A 373 9.38 5.26 -6.53
N LYS A 374 10.67 5.52 -6.32
CA LYS A 374 11.68 4.46 -6.16
C LYS A 374 11.54 3.84 -4.78
N ILE A 375 11.13 2.56 -4.73
CA ILE A 375 10.97 1.80 -3.50
C ILE A 375 12.16 0.85 -3.35
N VAL A 376 12.94 1.02 -2.29
CA VAL A 376 14.07 0.15 -1.94
C VAL A 376 13.62 -0.78 -0.80
N HIS A 377 13.72 -2.09 -1.02
CA HIS A 377 13.40 -3.06 0.04
C HIS A 377 14.68 -3.38 0.81
N THR A 378 14.67 -3.14 2.12
CA THR A 378 15.88 -3.21 2.95
C THR A 378 16.21 -4.63 3.43
N SER A 379 15.26 -5.58 3.34
CA SER A 379 15.49 -6.99 3.59
C SER A 379 15.12 -7.86 2.38
N ARG A 380 15.88 -8.95 2.20
CA ARG A 380 15.58 -10.02 1.24
C ARG A 380 14.63 -11.07 1.82
N LYS A 381 14.57 -11.21 3.16
CA LYS A 381 13.77 -12.22 3.86
C LYS A 381 12.38 -11.71 4.29
N PHE A 382 12.26 -10.42 4.63
CA PHE A 382 11.00 -9.81 5.07
C PHE A 382 10.53 -8.76 4.06
N MET A 383 9.55 -9.11 3.22
CA MET A 383 9.05 -8.26 2.13
C MET A 383 8.36 -6.96 2.60
N GLY A 384 7.99 -6.86 3.89
CA GLY A 384 7.40 -5.64 4.47
C GLY A 384 8.39 -4.50 4.67
N GLN A 385 9.70 -4.76 4.75
CA GLN A 385 10.69 -3.73 5.13
C GLN A 385 11.02 -2.81 3.95
N ILE A 386 10.37 -1.64 3.92
CA ILE A 386 10.39 -0.69 2.82
C ILE A 386 11.14 0.59 3.21
N TYR A 387 11.94 1.12 2.29
CA TYR A 387 12.59 2.42 2.38
C TYR A 387 12.35 3.21 1.10
N ILE A 388 11.81 4.42 1.22
CA ILE A 388 11.54 5.33 0.10
C ILE A 388 12.42 6.58 0.27
N PRO A 389 13.58 6.67 -0.40
CA PRO A 389 14.56 7.73 -0.15
C PRO A 389 14.01 9.14 -0.31
N VAL A 390 13.20 9.36 -1.36
CA VAL A 390 12.63 10.69 -1.67
C VAL A 390 11.70 11.16 -0.55
N ILE A 391 10.85 10.27 -0.05
CA ILE A 391 9.94 10.58 1.06
C ILE A 391 10.72 10.78 2.35
N ASN A 392 11.74 9.97 2.62
CA ASN A 392 12.56 10.11 3.82
C ASN A 392 13.22 11.50 3.93
N TRP A 393 13.83 11.97 2.84
CA TRP A 393 14.43 13.31 2.82
C TRP A 393 13.38 14.42 2.84
N PHE A 394 12.24 14.22 2.18
CA PHE A 394 11.12 15.15 2.24
C PHE A 394 10.58 15.30 3.67
N LEU A 395 10.33 14.18 4.37
CA LEU A 395 9.90 14.17 5.76
C LEU A 395 10.93 14.85 6.68
N LEU A 396 12.23 14.63 6.47
CA LEU A 396 13.28 15.34 7.21
C LEU A 396 13.16 16.85 7.03
N VAL A 397 13.09 17.35 5.79
CA VAL A 397 13.02 18.80 5.53
C VAL A 397 11.80 19.43 6.19
N VAL A 398 10.62 18.80 6.07
CA VAL A 398 9.39 19.32 6.68
C VAL A 398 9.48 19.25 8.21
N CYS A 399 10.04 18.17 8.77
CA CYS A 399 10.25 18.03 10.21
C CYS A 399 11.17 19.12 10.76
N LEU A 400 12.25 19.46 10.05
CA LEU A 400 13.15 20.55 10.41
C LEU A 400 12.44 21.91 10.35
N ILE A 401 11.63 22.15 9.32
CA ILE A 401 10.81 23.37 9.24
C ILE A 401 9.88 23.48 10.45
N VAL A 402 9.21 22.39 10.84
CA VAL A 402 8.29 22.38 12.00
C VAL A 402 9.05 22.69 13.29
N VAL A 403 10.18 22.03 13.55
CA VAL A 403 10.98 22.24 14.77
C VAL A 403 11.53 23.66 14.85
N CYS A 404 12.10 24.18 13.76
CA CYS A 404 12.66 25.52 13.74
C CYS A 404 11.60 26.64 13.75
N SER A 405 10.36 26.37 13.34
CA SER A 405 9.29 27.39 13.33
C SER A 405 8.54 27.47 14.65
N ILE A 406 8.34 26.35 15.34
CA ILE A 406 7.46 26.27 16.53
C ILE A 406 8.28 26.30 17.84
N SER A 407 9.56 25.88 17.83
CA SER A 407 10.55 25.97 18.92
C SER A 407 10.13 25.50 20.33
N SER A 408 8.90 25.03 20.53
CA SER A 408 8.25 24.73 21.80
C SER A 408 7.48 23.41 21.73
N ILE A 409 7.67 22.57 22.74
CA ILE A 409 7.02 21.26 22.90
C ILE A 409 5.50 21.41 23.04
N ASN A 410 5.06 22.41 23.81
CA ASN A 410 3.65 22.62 24.10
C ASN A 410 2.89 23.08 22.85
N GLU A 411 3.49 23.93 22.04
CA GLU A 411 2.89 24.40 20.79
C GLU A 411 2.82 23.27 19.75
N ILE A 412 3.89 22.46 19.62
CA ILE A 412 3.89 21.27 18.74
C ILE A 412 2.85 20.24 19.19
N GLY A 413 2.75 19.98 20.50
CA GLY A 413 1.75 19.07 21.06
C GLY A 413 0.32 19.54 20.85
N ASN A 414 0.05 20.84 21.01
CA ASN A 414 -1.26 21.43 20.71
C ASN A 414 -1.57 21.39 19.21
N ALA A 415 -0.54 21.59 18.36
CA ALA A 415 -0.64 21.49 16.91
C ALA A 415 -1.09 20.10 16.43
N TYR A 416 -0.79 19.05 17.19
CA TYR A 416 -1.20 17.68 16.91
C TYR A 416 -2.73 17.49 16.87
N VAL A 417 -3.51 18.25 17.65
CA VAL A 417 -4.93 17.90 17.93
C VAL A 417 -5.97 18.71 17.17
N LEU A 418 -5.58 19.50 16.16
CA LEU A 418 -6.47 20.30 15.28
C LEU A 418 -7.46 21.27 15.97
N TRP A 419 -7.61 21.24 17.30
CA TRP A 419 -8.62 21.99 18.04
C TRP A 419 -8.15 23.41 18.40
N SER A 420 -6.86 23.58 18.72
CA SER A 420 -6.24 24.88 18.99
C SER A 420 -5.70 25.49 17.70
N VAL A 421 -6.61 25.85 16.79
CA VAL A 421 -6.26 26.44 15.50
C VAL A 421 -5.41 27.71 15.67
N THR A 422 -5.60 28.50 16.72
CA THR A 422 -4.89 29.78 16.93
C THR A 422 -3.38 29.72 17.20
N ASP A 423 -2.82 28.60 17.67
CA ASP A 423 -1.46 28.58 18.27
C ASP A 423 -0.42 27.77 17.46
N GLY A 424 -0.46 27.81 16.12
CA GLY A 424 0.55 27.16 15.25
C GLY A 424 0.12 25.83 14.58
N SER A 425 -1.05 25.29 14.95
CA SER A 425 -1.65 24.07 14.37
C SER A 425 -1.90 24.13 12.86
N TRP A 426 -1.98 25.33 12.29
CA TRP A 426 -2.22 25.52 10.86
C TRP A 426 -1.12 24.91 9.98
N ILE A 427 0.14 24.85 10.44
CA ILE A 427 1.25 24.35 9.62
C ILE A 427 1.04 22.87 9.26
N ILE A 428 0.66 22.05 10.24
CA ILE A 428 0.41 20.62 10.06
C ILE A 428 -0.85 20.40 9.24
N LEU A 429 -1.90 21.19 9.48
CA LEU A 429 -3.14 21.12 8.71
C LEU A 429 -2.91 21.49 7.24
N VAL A 430 -2.14 22.54 6.97
CA VAL A 430 -1.74 22.95 5.62
C VAL A 430 -0.93 21.85 4.96
N PHE A 431 0.01 21.22 5.68
CA PHE A 431 0.77 20.08 5.17
C PHE A 431 -0.15 18.90 4.79
N ALA A 432 -1.09 18.53 5.65
CA ALA A 432 -2.06 17.47 5.38
C ALA A 432 -2.93 17.80 4.15
N VAL A 433 -3.38 19.05 4.02
CA VAL A 433 -4.14 19.52 2.85
C VAL A 433 -3.31 19.47 1.57
N ILE A 434 -2.03 19.86 1.61
CA ILE A 434 -1.12 19.75 0.46
C ILE A 434 -0.96 18.28 0.04
N MET A 435 -0.74 17.37 0.99
CA MET A 435 -0.64 15.94 0.71
C MET A 435 -1.94 15.37 0.12
N PHE A 436 -3.09 15.77 0.66
CA PHE A 436 -4.41 15.42 0.11
C PHE A 436 -4.56 15.90 -1.33
N LEU A 437 -4.20 17.16 -1.64
CA LEU A 437 -4.28 17.72 -2.98
C LEU A 437 -3.38 16.97 -3.97
N ILE A 438 -2.15 16.63 -3.59
CA ILE A 438 -1.22 15.84 -4.42
C ILE A 438 -1.87 14.50 -4.79
N MET A 439 -2.42 13.80 -3.80
CA MET A 439 -3.06 12.50 -4.01
C MET A 439 -4.33 12.60 -4.87
N TYR A 440 -5.17 13.59 -4.58
CA TYR A 440 -6.43 13.83 -5.28
C TYR A 440 -6.19 14.19 -6.75
N ILE A 441 -5.28 15.14 -7.02
CA ILE A 441 -4.92 15.57 -8.38
C ILE A 441 -4.31 14.40 -9.16
N TRP A 442 -3.43 13.62 -8.53
CA TRP A 442 -2.83 12.45 -9.17
C TRP A 442 -3.87 11.40 -9.55
N ASN A 443 -4.79 11.06 -8.62
CA ASN A 443 -5.86 10.11 -8.87
C ASN A 443 -6.81 10.61 -9.98
N TYR A 444 -7.18 11.90 -9.93
CA TYR A 444 -8.05 12.52 -10.93
C TYR A 444 -7.42 12.50 -12.32
N GLY A 445 -6.18 12.94 -12.47
CA GLY A 445 -5.48 12.95 -13.75
C GLY A 445 -5.21 11.53 -14.28
N SER A 446 -4.88 10.58 -13.41
CA SER A 446 -4.66 9.18 -13.81
C SER A 446 -5.94 8.50 -14.29
N LYS A 447 -7.06 8.76 -13.61
CA LYS A 447 -8.38 8.31 -14.05
C LYS A 447 -8.75 8.90 -15.42
N LEU A 448 -8.57 10.20 -15.58
CA LEU A 448 -8.92 10.92 -16.80
C LEU A 448 -8.09 10.48 -18.01
N LYS A 449 -6.80 10.20 -17.77
CA LYS A 449 -5.89 9.60 -18.75
C LYS A 449 -6.41 8.22 -19.20
N TYR A 450 -6.71 7.34 -18.24
CA TYR A 450 -7.20 6.00 -18.51
C TYR A 450 -8.52 6.00 -19.28
N GLU A 451 -9.48 6.86 -18.90
CA GLU A 451 -10.76 6.99 -19.61
C GLU A 451 -10.57 7.45 -21.06
N THR A 452 -9.62 8.35 -21.32
CA THR A 452 -9.31 8.81 -22.68
C THR A 452 -8.63 7.73 -23.51
N GLU A 453 -7.67 7.00 -22.93
CA GLU A 453 -7.02 5.85 -23.59
C GLU A 453 -8.04 4.73 -23.90
N VAL A 454 -9.06 4.54 -23.06
CA VAL A 454 -10.15 3.59 -23.30
C VAL A 454 -11.08 4.05 -24.43
N LYS A 455 -11.31 5.36 -24.59
CA LYS A 455 -12.13 5.91 -25.67
C LYS A 455 -11.41 5.87 -27.02
N GLN A 456 -10.11 6.15 -27.03
CA GLN A 456 -9.28 6.17 -28.24
C GLN A 456 -8.62 4.81 -28.51
N LYS A 457 -9.37 3.71 -28.39
CA LYS A 457 -8.84 2.40 -28.77
C LYS A 457 -8.75 2.29 -30.28
N LEU A 458 -7.73 1.57 -30.76
CA LEU A 458 -7.66 1.20 -32.17
C LEU A 458 -8.81 0.21 -32.46
N SER A 459 -9.57 0.46 -33.53
CA SER A 459 -10.63 -0.47 -33.94
C SER A 459 -10.02 -1.81 -34.35
N MET A 460 -10.70 -2.91 -33.99
CA MET A 460 -10.32 -4.24 -34.44
C MET A 460 -10.56 -4.42 -35.94
N ASP A 461 -11.51 -3.67 -36.51
CA ASP A 461 -11.83 -3.73 -37.94
C ASP A 461 -10.66 -3.20 -38.78
N LEU A 462 -10.09 -2.06 -38.37
CA LEU A 462 -8.88 -1.49 -38.98
C LEU A 462 -7.71 -2.49 -38.93
N MET A 463 -7.55 -3.22 -37.83
CA MET A 463 -6.52 -4.26 -37.73
C MET A 463 -6.75 -5.43 -38.70
N ARG A 464 -8.01 -5.75 -39.00
CA ARG A 464 -8.36 -6.79 -39.96
C ARG A 464 -8.09 -6.32 -41.40
N GLU A 465 -8.40 -5.06 -41.71
CA GLU A 465 -8.10 -4.42 -43.00
C GLU A 465 -6.60 -4.37 -43.30
N LEU A 466 -5.77 -4.10 -42.29
CA LEU A 466 -4.31 -4.04 -42.42
C LEU A 466 -3.65 -5.42 -42.70
N GLY A 467 -4.39 -6.52 -42.57
CA GLY A 467 -3.90 -7.88 -42.82
C GLY A 467 -2.81 -8.37 -41.85
N CYS A 468 -2.31 -9.60 -42.06
CA CYS A 468 -1.32 -10.23 -41.17
C CYS A 468 0.01 -9.46 -41.06
N ASN A 469 0.34 -8.68 -42.10
CA ASN A 469 1.54 -7.82 -42.14
C ASN A 469 1.33 -6.45 -41.46
N LEU A 470 0.10 -6.16 -41.04
CA LEU A 470 -0.32 -4.86 -40.51
C LEU A 470 0.08 -3.65 -41.40
N GLY A 471 0.16 -3.84 -42.72
CA GLY A 471 0.65 -2.82 -43.65
C GLY A 471 2.14 -2.45 -43.51
N THR A 472 2.96 -3.27 -42.84
CA THR A 472 4.39 -3.03 -42.57
C THR A 472 5.24 -4.28 -42.84
N ILE A 473 6.57 -4.13 -42.91
CA ILE A 473 7.49 -5.27 -43.04
C ILE A 473 7.66 -5.96 -41.68
N ARG A 474 7.59 -7.30 -41.63
CA ARG A 474 7.76 -8.07 -40.39
C ARG A 474 9.23 -8.48 -40.17
N ALA A 475 9.93 -7.77 -39.29
CA ALA A 475 11.31 -8.08 -38.92
C ALA A 475 11.36 -9.21 -37.87
N PRO A 476 12.31 -10.17 -37.93
CA PRO A 476 12.41 -11.24 -36.94
C PRO A 476 12.70 -10.67 -35.55
N GLY A 477 12.03 -11.20 -34.52
CA GLY A 477 12.15 -10.73 -33.12
C GLY A 477 10.82 -10.53 -32.40
N ILE A 478 10.91 -10.17 -31.12
CA ILE A 478 9.75 -9.94 -30.23
C ILE A 478 9.64 -8.46 -29.87
N GLY A 479 8.50 -7.84 -30.19
CA GLY A 479 8.15 -6.48 -29.78
C GLY A 479 7.25 -6.48 -28.55
N LEU A 480 7.77 -6.07 -27.39
CA LEU A 480 6.98 -5.91 -26.16
C LEU A 480 6.39 -4.50 -26.11
N VAL A 481 5.08 -4.37 -26.36
CA VAL A 481 4.37 -3.10 -26.30
C VAL A 481 3.77 -2.91 -24.91
N TYR A 482 4.37 -2.02 -24.12
CA TYR A 482 3.89 -1.72 -22.76
C TYR A 482 2.75 -0.72 -22.78
N ASN A 483 1.66 -1.07 -22.10
CA ASN A 483 0.46 -0.25 -22.07
C ASN A 483 -0.32 -0.42 -20.75
N GLU A 484 -1.12 0.58 -20.39
CA GLU A 484 -1.99 0.55 -19.20
C GLU A 484 -3.39 0.00 -19.50
N LEU A 485 -3.73 -0.21 -20.79
CA LEU A 485 -5.02 -0.75 -21.22
C LEU A 485 -5.07 -2.28 -21.11
N ALA A 486 -6.04 -2.79 -20.34
CA ALA A 486 -6.23 -4.24 -20.19
C ALA A 486 -7.13 -4.87 -21.27
N LYS A 487 -7.97 -4.07 -21.95
CA LYS A 487 -8.87 -4.51 -23.03
C LYS A 487 -8.78 -3.60 -24.26
N GLY A 488 -8.43 -4.16 -25.41
CA GLY A 488 -8.32 -3.47 -26.70
C GLY A 488 -6.86 -3.13 -27.07
N VAL A 489 -6.66 -2.65 -28.29
CA VAL A 489 -5.34 -2.23 -28.78
C VAL A 489 -5.19 -0.73 -28.56
N PRO A 490 -4.08 -0.26 -27.95
CA PRO A 490 -3.91 1.17 -27.70
C PRO A 490 -3.75 1.97 -28.99
N ALA A 491 -4.28 3.20 -29.01
CA ALA A 491 -4.05 4.15 -30.11
C ALA A 491 -2.57 4.38 -30.43
N ILE A 492 -1.69 4.33 -29.42
CA ILE A 492 -0.25 4.53 -29.62
C ILE A 492 0.35 3.47 -30.56
N PHE A 493 -0.25 2.28 -30.63
CA PHE A 493 0.15 1.24 -31.57
C PHE A 493 -0.16 1.63 -33.01
N GLY A 494 -1.28 2.32 -33.25
CA GLY A 494 -1.57 2.91 -34.56
C GLY A 494 -0.49 3.92 -34.98
N HIS A 495 -0.02 4.75 -34.05
CA HIS A 495 1.09 5.67 -34.32
C HIS A 495 2.42 4.93 -34.58
N PHE A 496 2.68 3.81 -33.92
CA PHE A 496 3.84 2.97 -34.24
C PHE A 496 3.76 2.42 -35.67
N LEU A 497 2.59 1.93 -36.08
CA LEU A 497 2.36 1.40 -37.44
C LEU A 497 2.58 2.43 -38.53
N THR A 498 2.19 3.69 -38.33
CA THR A 498 2.35 4.73 -39.34
C THR A 498 3.76 5.34 -39.38
N THR A 499 4.52 5.22 -38.30
CA THR A 499 5.84 5.86 -38.18
C THR A 499 6.99 4.90 -38.50
N LEU A 500 6.81 3.60 -38.26
CA LEU A 500 7.84 2.60 -38.45
C LEU A 500 7.62 1.81 -39.74
N PRO A 501 8.63 1.71 -40.63
CA PRO A 501 8.52 0.93 -41.86
C PRO A 501 8.53 -0.60 -41.62
N ALA A 502 9.04 -1.03 -40.47
CA ALA A 502 9.10 -2.43 -40.07
C ALA A 502 8.75 -2.64 -38.59
N ILE A 503 8.05 -3.73 -38.29
CA ILE A 503 7.64 -4.14 -36.94
C ILE A 503 8.04 -5.60 -36.70
N HIS A 504 8.25 -5.95 -35.44
CA HIS A 504 8.61 -7.29 -35.00
C HIS A 504 7.60 -8.37 -35.43
N SER A 505 8.14 -9.54 -35.77
CA SER A 505 7.44 -10.75 -36.22
C SER A 505 6.46 -11.31 -35.20
N MET A 506 6.69 -11.01 -33.91
CA MET A 506 5.82 -11.33 -32.80
C MET A 506 5.62 -10.09 -31.94
N ILE A 507 4.38 -9.76 -31.59
CA ILE A 507 4.05 -8.59 -30.78
C ILE A 507 3.33 -9.04 -29.52
N ILE A 508 3.81 -8.61 -28.35
CA ILE A 508 3.15 -8.89 -27.08
C ILE A 508 2.77 -7.56 -26.42
N PHE A 509 1.47 -7.31 -26.32
CA PHE A 509 0.96 -6.21 -25.51
C PHE A 509 1.06 -6.58 -24.02
N VAL A 510 2.03 -5.98 -23.33
CA VAL A 510 2.26 -6.21 -21.90
C VAL A 510 1.53 -5.14 -21.10
N CYS A 511 0.45 -5.53 -20.44
CA CYS A 511 -0.28 -4.69 -19.50
C CYS A 511 0.08 -5.09 -18.08
N ILE A 512 0.70 -4.17 -17.34
CA ILE A 512 1.05 -4.44 -15.94
C ILE A 512 0.05 -3.76 -15.04
N LYS A 513 -0.55 -4.54 -14.16
CA LYS A 513 -1.64 -4.10 -13.32
C LYS A 513 -1.43 -4.50 -11.88
N TYR A 514 -1.66 -3.54 -10.98
CA TYR A 514 -1.77 -3.82 -9.56
C TYR A 514 -3.21 -4.18 -9.22
N VAL A 515 -3.39 -5.32 -8.58
CA VAL A 515 -4.68 -5.85 -8.12
C VAL A 515 -4.81 -5.49 -6.63
N PRO A 516 -6.02 -5.18 -6.12
CA PRO A 516 -6.27 -4.91 -4.70
C PRO A 516 -6.19 -6.19 -3.86
N VAL A 517 -5.05 -6.87 -3.91
CA VAL A 517 -4.66 -8.02 -3.11
C VAL A 517 -3.20 -7.84 -2.70
N PRO A 518 -2.77 -8.32 -1.53
CA PRO A 518 -1.42 -8.11 -1.06
C PRO A 518 -0.38 -8.78 -1.95
N MET A 519 -0.62 -10.03 -2.34
CA MET A 519 0.28 -10.84 -3.16
C MET A 519 -0.49 -11.62 -4.22
N VAL A 520 0.04 -11.70 -5.44
CA VAL A 520 -0.50 -12.55 -6.50
C VAL A 520 0.41 -13.79 -6.66
N PRO A 521 -0.14 -15.02 -6.58
CA PRO A 521 0.61 -16.25 -6.83
C PRO A 521 1.30 -16.24 -8.20
N GLN A 522 2.50 -16.84 -8.30
CA GLN A 522 3.28 -16.83 -9.56
C GLN A 522 2.53 -17.50 -10.72
N SER A 523 1.75 -18.55 -10.47
CA SER A 523 0.93 -19.24 -11.47
C SER A 523 -0.21 -18.39 -12.05
N GLU A 524 -0.71 -17.40 -11.29
CA GLU A 524 -1.81 -16.51 -11.67
C GLU A 524 -1.32 -15.12 -12.11
N ARG A 525 0.01 -14.91 -12.12
CA ARG A 525 0.65 -13.62 -12.39
C ARG A 525 0.53 -13.21 -13.85
N PHE A 526 0.73 -14.14 -14.78
CA PHE A 526 0.69 -13.87 -16.21
C PHE A 526 -0.57 -14.45 -16.83
N LEU A 527 -1.41 -13.59 -17.38
CA LEU A 527 -2.60 -14.00 -18.13
C LEU A 527 -2.41 -13.67 -19.61
N PHE A 528 -2.30 -14.70 -20.43
CA PHE A 528 -2.19 -14.57 -21.88
C PHE A 528 -3.53 -14.70 -22.59
N ARG A 529 -3.70 -13.94 -23.66
CA ARG A 529 -4.79 -14.07 -24.65
C ARG A 529 -4.29 -13.67 -26.04
N ARG A 530 -4.84 -14.28 -27.09
CA ARG A 530 -4.65 -13.81 -28.47
C ARG A 530 -5.49 -12.56 -28.72
N VAL A 531 -4.94 -11.62 -29.48
CA VAL A 531 -5.65 -10.38 -29.88
C VAL A 531 -6.26 -10.53 -31.28
N CYS A 532 -5.52 -11.18 -32.17
CA CYS A 532 -5.89 -11.44 -33.56
C CYS A 532 -5.78 -12.95 -33.85
N PRO A 533 -6.27 -13.42 -35.01
CA PRO A 533 -6.09 -14.81 -35.46
C PRO A 533 -4.62 -15.26 -35.46
N LYS A 534 -4.38 -16.58 -35.48
CA LYS A 534 -3.05 -17.19 -35.32
C LYS A 534 -1.98 -16.58 -36.26
N SER A 535 -2.37 -16.25 -37.49
CA SER A 535 -1.49 -15.69 -38.53
C SER A 535 -0.84 -14.35 -38.18
N TYR A 536 -1.38 -13.59 -37.22
CA TYR A 536 -0.86 -12.27 -36.85
C TYR A 536 0.27 -12.34 -35.81
N HIS A 537 0.39 -13.45 -35.06
CA HIS A 537 1.33 -13.60 -33.93
C HIS A 537 1.29 -12.42 -32.91
N ILE A 538 0.08 -11.94 -32.62
CA ILE A 538 -0.15 -10.85 -31.66
C ILE A 538 -0.82 -11.39 -30.39
N PHE A 539 -0.10 -11.25 -29.28
CA PHE A 539 -0.54 -11.69 -27.97
C PHE A 539 -0.75 -10.51 -27.03
N ARG A 540 -1.61 -10.70 -26.04
CA ARG A 540 -1.74 -9.81 -24.88
C ARG A 540 -1.37 -10.58 -23.63
N CYS A 541 -0.47 -9.99 -22.85
CA CYS A 541 -0.10 -10.46 -21.53
C CYS A 541 -0.57 -9.44 -20.49
N ILE A 542 -1.42 -9.87 -19.56
CA ILE A 542 -1.76 -9.09 -18.36
C ILE A 542 -0.91 -9.63 -17.21
N ALA A 543 0.08 -8.86 -16.79
CA ALA A 543 0.93 -9.16 -15.64
C ALA A 543 0.31 -8.53 -14.37
N ARG A 544 -0.22 -9.37 -13.48
CA ARG A 544 -0.91 -8.99 -12.25
C ARG A 544 0.06 -9.03 -11.07
N TYR A 545 0.10 -7.93 -10.34
CA TYR A 545 0.90 -7.80 -9.12
C TYR A 545 -0.01 -7.39 -7.97
N GLY A 546 0.20 -7.95 -6.79
CA GLY A 546 -0.37 -7.43 -5.56
C GLY A 546 0.33 -6.14 -5.15
N TYR A 547 -0.27 -5.37 -4.25
CA TYR A 547 0.33 -4.12 -3.79
C TYR A 547 1.62 -4.32 -2.98
N LYS A 548 1.90 -5.54 -2.47
CA LYS A 548 3.20 -5.87 -1.86
C LYS A 548 4.21 -6.47 -2.84
N ASP A 549 3.76 -7.00 -3.98
CA ASP A 549 4.64 -7.71 -4.91
C ASP A 549 5.76 -6.80 -5.42
N VAL A 550 6.97 -7.34 -5.41
CA VAL A 550 8.16 -6.60 -5.81
C VAL A 550 8.58 -7.02 -7.21
N ARG A 551 8.58 -6.06 -8.15
CA ARG A 551 9.32 -6.21 -9.41
C ARG A 551 10.80 -5.99 -9.16
N LYS A 552 11.47 -7.05 -8.71
CA LYS A 552 12.93 -7.14 -8.55
C LYS A 552 13.57 -8.00 -9.65
N GLU A 553 12.78 -8.45 -10.62
CA GLU A 553 13.26 -9.27 -11.72
C GLU A 553 14.17 -8.42 -12.61
N ASN A 554 15.40 -8.90 -12.83
CA ASN A 554 16.20 -8.44 -13.96
C ASN A 554 15.34 -8.60 -15.23
N HIS A 555 15.47 -7.68 -16.19
CA HIS A 555 14.66 -7.73 -17.41
C HIS A 555 14.72 -9.12 -18.08
N GLN A 556 15.88 -9.80 -18.05
CA GLN A 556 16.09 -11.17 -18.51
C GLN A 556 15.24 -12.21 -17.80
N THR A 557 15.09 -12.12 -16.47
CA THR A 557 14.26 -13.06 -15.70
C THR A 557 12.78 -12.86 -16.02
N PHE A 558 12.36 -11.61 -16.17
CA PHE A 558 11.00 -11.29 -16.59
C PHE A 558 10.73 -11.82 -18.01
N GLU A 559 11.66 -11.63 -18.95
CA GLU A 559 11.58 -12.18 -20.31
C GLU A 559 11.46 -13.71 -20.28
N GLN A 560 12.27 -14.40 -19.47
CA GLN A 560 12.20 -15.87 -19.32
C GLN A 560 10.83 -16.32 -18.80
N LEU A 561 10.32 -15.70 -17.73
CA LEU A 561 9.02 -16.03 -17.17
C LEU A 561 7.86 -15.72 -18.13
N LEU A 562 7.98 -14.64 -18.91
CA LEU A 562 7.01 -14.26 -19.93
C LEU A 562 6.93 -15.33 -21.04
N ILE A 563 8.08 -15.81 -21.52
CA ILE A 563 8.16 -16.84 -22.56
C ILE A 563 7.70 -18.19 -22.01
N GLU A 564 8.12 -18.59 -20.82
CA GLU A 564 7.63 -19.84 -20.22
C GLU A 564 6.10 -19.83 -20.06
N SER A 565 5.54 -18.67 -19.67
CA SER A 565 4.10 -18.49 -19.54
C SER A 565 3.37 -18.50 -20.88
N ILE A 566 3.98 -18.00 -21.96
CA ILE A 566 3.37 -18.04 -23.30
C ILE A 566 3.40 -19.45 -23.90
N GLU A 567 4.50 -20.19 -23.70
CA GLU A 567 4.60 -21.59 -24.12
C GLU A 567 3.53 -22.45 -23.42
N LYS A 568 3.34 -22.26 -22.11
CA LYS A 568 2.26 -22.91 -21.35
C LYS A 568 0.87 -22.56 -21.87
N PHE A 569 0.65 -21.30 -22.27
CA PHE A 569 -0.62 -20.86 -22.83
C PHE A 569 -0.92 -21.57 -24.16
N ILE A 570 0.06 -21.62 -25.08
CA ILE A 570 -0.13 -22.23 -26.41
C ILE A 570 -0.35 -23.74 -26.29
N ARG A 571 0.38 -24.43 -25.41
CA ARG A 571 0.14 -25.85 -25.12
C ARG A 571 -1.28 -26.11 -24.63
N ARG A 572 -1.78 -25.27 -23.71
CA ARG A 572 -3.16 -25.36 -23.21
C ARG A 572 -4.18 -25.11 -24.31
N GLU A 573 -3.95 -24.10 -25.15
CA GLU A 573 -4.83 -23.74 -26.26
C GLU A 573 -4.87 -24.83 -27.36
N ALA A 574 -3.80 -25.60 -27.53
CA ALA A 574 -3.78 -26.76 -28.41
C ALA A 574 -4.57 -27.94 -27.80
N GLN A 575 -4.37 -28.21 -26.51
CA GLN A 575 -5.08 -29.26 -25.79
C GLN A 575 -6.60 -29.02 -25.70
N GLU A 576 -7.02 -27.77 -25.49
CA GLU A 576 -8.45 -27.39 -25.51
C GLU A 576 -9.09 -27.66 -26.88
N ARG A 577 -8.37 -27.43 -27.99
CA ARG A 577 -8.87 -27.73 -29.34
C ARG A 577 -8.94 -29.22 -29.65
N GLN A 578 -7.97 -30.01 -29.17
CA GLN A 578 -8.03 -31.47 -29.31
C GLN A 578 -9.28 -32.03 -28.61
N LEU A 579 -9.60 -31.52 -27.42
CA LEU A 579 -10.80 -31.91 -26.68
C LEU A 579 -12.11 -31.42 -27.33
N GLU A 580 -12.09 -30.30 -28.05
CA GLU A 580 -13.23 -29.84 -28.87
C GLU A 580 -13.39 -30.70 -30.13
N SER A 581 -12.29 -31.15 -30.73
CA SER A 581 -12.27 -32.03 -31.92
C SER A 581 -12.76 -33.45 -31.62
N ASP A 582 -12.38 -34.02 -30.46
CA ASP A 582 -12.78 -35.37 -30.06
C ASP A 582 -14.25 -35.44 -29.57
N GLY A 583 -14.91 -34.29 -29.37
CA GLY A 583 -16.27 -34.19 -28.87
C GLY A 583 -17.37 -34.19 -29.93
N ASP A 584 -17.00 -34.19 -31.22
CA ASP A 584 -17.92 -34.07 -32.37
C ASP A 584 -18.10 -35.38 -33.16
N GLU A 585 -17.57 -36.52 -32.69
CA GLU A 585 -17.63 -37.81 -33.44
C GLU A 585 -18.75 -38.78 -33.04
N ASP A 586 -19.67 -38.46 -32.11
CA ASP A 586 -20.79 -39.37 -31.82
C ASP A 586 -22.16 -38.67 -31.80
N THR A 587 -23.05 -39.17 -32.67
CA THR A 587 -24.52 -38.99 -32.81
C THR A 587 -25.06 -37.90 -33.76
N ASP A 588 -25.31 -38.30 -35.01
CA ASP A 588 -26.32 -37.72 -35.90
C ASP A 588 -27.72 -38.25 -35.54
N ASN A 589 -28.63 -37.36 -35.11
CA ASN A 589 -29.99 -37.15 -35.66
C ASN A 589 -30.92 -36.37 -34.70
N GLU A 590 -31.53 -35.35 -35.29
CA GLU A 590 -32.77 -34.62 -34.94
C GLU A 590 -32.75 -33.45 -33.93
N GLU A 591 -33.20 -32.33 -34.51
CA GLU A 591 -33.89 -31.14 -33.97
C GLU A 591 -33.12 -30.07 -33.18
N ASP A 592 -33.15 -28.88 -33.78
CA ASP A 592 -32.79 -27.58 -33.23
C ASP A 592 -33.22 -27.42 -31.76
N THR A 593 -32.27 -27.39 -30.83
CA THR A 593 -32.40 -26.55 -29.63
C THR A 593 -31.05 -26.07 -29.12
N SER A 594 -30.90 -24.75 -29.08
CA SER A 594 -29.77 -24.01 -28.50
C SER A 594 -29.43 -24.43 -27.06
N LEU A 595 -28.43 -25.29 -26.87
CA LEU A 595 -27.95 -25.70 -25.55
C LEU A 595 -26.75 -24.88 -25.08
N SER A 596 -27.09 -23.76 -24.43
CA SER A 596 -26.24 -23.11 -23.45
C SER A 596 -25.89 -24.11 -22.33
N ARG A 597 -24.61 -24.49 -22.17
CA ARG A 597 -24.18 -25.35 -21.05
C ARG A 597 -24.37 -24.61 -19.72
N VAL A 598 -25.47 -24.91 -19.05
CA VAL A 598 -25.78 -24.54 -17.67
C VAL A 598 -25.05 -25.48 -16.72
N LEU A 599 -24.20 -24.94 -15.85
CA LEU A 599 -23.63 -25.70 -14.72
C LEU A 599 -24.48 -25.46 -13.47
N ILE A 600 -25.02 -26.54 -12.90
CA ILE A 600 -25.76 -26.56 -11.64
C ILE A 600 -24.75 -26.89 -10.52
N ALA A 601 -24.60 -25.99 -9.55
CA ALA A 601 -23.82 -26.26 -8.36
C ALA A 601 -24.58 -27.25 -7.42
N PRO A 602 -23.91 -27.93 -6.46
CA PRO A 602 -24.53 -28.95 -5.58
C PRO A 602 -25.68 -28.44 -4.70
N ASN A 603 -25.93 -27.13 -4.71
CA ASN A 603 -27.01 -26.42 -4.01
C ASN A 603 -28.14 -25.95 -4.95
N GLY A 604 -28.15 -26.38 -6.22
CA GLY A 604 -29.25 -26.12 -7.16
C GLY A 604 -29.24 -24.76 -7.85
N SER A 605 -28.22 -23.91 -7.69
CA SER A 605 -28.17 -22.61 -8.37
C SER A 605 -27.53 -22.68 -9.76
N VAL A 606 -28.21 -22.10 -10.76
CA VAL A 606 -27.84 -22.03 -12.19
C VAL A 606 -27.06 -20.75 -12.49
N TYR A 607 -25.90 -20.87 -13.15
CA TYR A 607 -25.15 -19.72 -13.69
C TYR A 607 -24.92 -19.88 -15.20
N SER A 608 -25.30 -18.87 -15.99
CA SER A 608 -25.03 -18.78 -17.43
C SER A 608 -23.69 -18.09 -17.69
N LEU A 609 -22.81 -18.75 -18.44
CA LEU A 609 -21.47 -18.27 -18.78
C LEU A 609 -21.51 -17.63 -20.17
N ALA A 610 -22.08 -16.44 -20.29
CA ALA A 610 -22.09 -15.69 -21.54
C ALA A 610 -20.68 -15.22 -21.91
N VAL A 611 -20.07 -15.87 -22.91
CA VAL A 611 -18.93 -15.37 -23.68
C VAL A 611 -19.45 -15.12 -25.10
N PRO A 612 -19.53 -13.87 -25.59
CA PRO A 612 -19.87 -13.63 -26.98
C PRO A 612 -18.61 -13.72 -27.84
N LEU A 613 -18.48 -14.75 -28.66
CA LEU A 613 -17.57 -14.78 -29.80
C LEU A 613 -18.20 -15.47 -31.02
N LEU A 614 -18.25 -14.69 -32.12
CA LEU A 614 -18.08 -15.10 -33.52
C LEU A 614 -19.05 -16.14 -34.12
N ALA A 615 -20.26 -15.68 -34.44
CA ALA A 615 -20.87 -15.90 -35.75
C ALA A 615 -21.19 -14.47 -36.25
N GLU A 616 -20.77 -13.99 -37.41
CA GLU A 616 -20.90 -14.51 -38.77
C GLU A 616 -19.65 -14.11 -39.58
N PHE A 617 -19.25 -14.91 -40.57
CA PHE A 617 -18.92 -14.43 -41.93
C PHE A 617 -18.54 -15.63 -42.80
N GLY A 618 -19.35 -15.82 -43.84
CA GLY A 618 -19.21 -16.88 -44.83
C GLY A 618 -17.97 -16.77 -45.70
N SER A 619 -17.65 -17.91 -46.29
CA SER A 619 -16.61 -18.17 -47.27
C SER A 619 -16.58 -17.15 -48.42
N CYS A 620 -15.42 -16.55 -48.67
CA CYS A 620 -15.05 -16.08 -50.00
C CYS A 620 -13.96 -17.00 -50.56
N SER A 621 -14.37 -17.87 -51.47
CA SER A 621 -13.52 -18.51 -52.46
C SER A 621 -12.85 -17.43 -53.32
N ASN A 622 -11.54 -17.52 -53.57
CA ASN A 622 -10.94 -17.28 -54.87
C ASN A 622 -9.46 -17.73 -54.92
N ASN A 623 -9.20 -18.60 -55.91
CA ASN A 623 -7.99 -19.14 -56.54
C ASN A 623 -6.57 -18.69 -56.11
N PRO A 624 -5.58 -19.61 -56.11
CA PRO A 624 -4.18 -19.28 -55.88
C PRO A 624 -3.51 -18.75 -57.16
N ILE A 625 -2.74 -17.67 -57.03
CA ILE A 625 -1.71 -17.30 -58.00
C ILE A 625 -0.39 -17.92 -57.56
N SER A 626 0.20 -18.64 -58.51
CA SER A 626 1.45 -19.39 -58.43
C SER A 626 2.66 -18.47 -58.31
N GLU A 627 3.54 -18.71 -57.33
CA GLU A 627 4.95 -18.33 -57.41
C GLU A 627 5.84 -19.45 -56.86
N ALA A 628 6.97 -19.61 -57.55
CA ALA A 628 7.78 -20.80 -57.66
C ALA A 628 8.61 -21.14 -56.41
N SER A 629 8.81 -22.44 -56.18
CA SER A 629 9.96 -22.94 -55.41
C SER A 629 10.66 -24.05 -56.18
N THR A 630 11.97 -23.87 -56.28
CA THR A 630 12.96 -24.77 -56.87
C THR A 630 13.08 -26.06 -56.07
N SER A 631 13.27 -27.14 -56.82
CA SER A 631 13.51 -28.53 -56.44
C SER A 631 14.60 -28.72 -55.37
N GLU A 632 14.39 -29.66 -54.45
CA GLU A 632 15.26 -30.83 -54.27
C GLU A 632 14.72 -31.84 -53.22
N GLU A 633 14.77 -33.11 -53.66
CA GLU A 633 14.93 -34.40 -52.97
C GLU A 633 13.88 -35.01 -52.02
N VAL A 634 13.49 -36.22 -52.43
CA VAL A 634 12.54 -37.17 -51.87
C VAL A 634 13.29 -38.15 -50.96
N THR A 635 12.81 -38.34 -49.73
CA THR A 635 13.01 -39.60 -48.98
C THR A 635 11.68 -40.03 -48.36
N ALA A 636 11.44 -41.33 -48.37
CA ALA A 636 10.15 -41.99 -48.27
C ALA A 636 9.61 -42.12 -46.83
N ASP A 637 8.31 -41.87 -46.65
CA ASP A 637 7.56 -42.12 -45.41
C ASP A 637 6.74 -43.43 -45.47
N LEU A 638 6.61 -44.06 -44.30
CA LEU A 638 5.60 -45.07 -43.95
C LEU A 638 4.36 -44.37 -43.35
N PRO A 639 3.15 -44.96 -43.42
CA PRO A 639 1.91 -44.25 -43.13
C PRO A 639 1.64 -44.13 -41.62
N VAL A 640 1.37 -42.90 -41.17
CA VAL A 640 0.82 -42.57 -39.84
C VAL A 640 -0.48 -41.81 -40.06
N ASP A 641 -1.50 -42.09 -39.24
CA ASP A 641 -2.86 -41.53 -39.36
C ASP A 641 -2.86 -39.98 -39.42
N PRO A 642 -3.58 -39.34 -40.37
CA PRO A 642 -3.28 -37.95 -40.76
C PRO A 642 -3.88 -36.87 -39.84
N SER A 643 -4.85 -37.19 -38.99
CA SER A 643 -5.59 -36.19 -38.20
C SER A 643 -4.87 -35.79 -36.90
N ILE A 644 -4.13 -36.72 -36.28
CA ILE A 644 -3.43 -36.49 -35.00
C ILE A 644 -2.06 -35.83 -35.25
N SER A 645 -1.39 -36.15 -36.36
CA SER A 645 -0.06 -35.62 -36.70
C SER A 645 -0.07 -34.12 -37.03
N ASP A 646 -1.09 -33.63 -37.73
CA ASP A 646 -1.14 -32.24 -38.20
C ASP A 646 -1.29 -31.22 -37.05
N ALA A 647 -2.01 -31.58 -36.00
CA ALA A 647 -2.20 -30.73 -34.82
C ALA A 647 -0.91 -30.65 -33.97
N GLU A 648 -0.23 -31.77 -33.75
CA GLU A 648 1.04 -31.82 -33.03
C GLU A 648 2.16 -31.11 -33.82
N HIS A 649 2.26 -31.34 -35.13
CA HIS A 649 3.19 -30.62 -35.99
C HIS A 649 2.91 -29.12 -36.02
N GLY A 650 1.64 -28.69 -35.99
CA GLY A 650 1.27 -27.28 -35.90
C GLY A 650 1.73 -26.61 -34.60
N LEU A 651 1.62 -27.33 -33.47
CA LEU A 651 2.08 -26.86 -32.16
C LEU A 651 3.61 -26.74 -32.11
N GLU A 652 4.33 -27.75 -32.59
CA GLU A 652 5.81 -27.79 -32.64
C GLU A 652 6.36 -26.64 -33.51
N ARG A 653 5.72 -26.37 -34.66
CA ARG A 653 6.04 -25.23 -35.54
C ARG A 653 5.81 -23.88 -34.85
N GLU A 654 4.71 -23.72 -34.11
CA GLU A 654 4.45 -22.46 -33.40
C GLU A 654 5.41 -22.24 -32.23
N LEU A 655 5.76 -23.29 -31.48
CA LEU A 655 6.74 -23.22 -30.39
C LEU A 655 8.15 -22.94 -30.90
N SER A 656 8.58 -23.58 -31.99
CA SER A 656 9.88 -23.32 -32.62
C SER A 656 9.98 -21.90 -33.17
N PHE A 657 8.89 -21.35 -33.73
CA PHE A 657 8.83 -19.94 -34.14
C PHE A 657 9.08 -18.99 -32.96
N ILE A 658 8.48 -19.22 -31.79
CA ILE A 658 8.68 -18.38 -30.60
C ILE A 658 10.13 -18.42 -30.11
N ARG A 659 10.75 -19.61 -30.11
CA ARG A 659 12.16 -19.76 -29.75
C ARG A 659 13.07 -18.99 -30.70
N LYS A 660 12.84 -19.12 -32.02
CA LYS A 660 13.59 -18.37 -33.04
C LYS A 660 13.38 -16.85 -32.93
N ALA A 661 12.16 -16.41 -32.62
CA ALA A 661 11.86 -14.99 -32.38
C ALA A 661 12.57 -14.46 -31.12
N LYS A 662 12.66 -15.26 -30.06
CA LYS A 662 13.42 -14.92 -28.84
C LYS A 662 14.92 -14.80 -29.12
N GLU A 663 15.50 -15.72 -29.89
CA GLU A 663 16.92 -15.69 -30.28
C GLU A 663 17.26 -14.45 -31.12
N SER A 664 16.31 -13.97 -31.92
CA SER A 664 16.46 -12.75 -32.72
C SER A 664 16.43 -11.45 -31.89
N GLY A 665 16.06 -11.53 -30.61
CA GLY A 665 16.09 -10.40 -29.68
C GLY A 665 14.72 -9.82 -29.32
N VAL A 666 14.70 -9.09 -28.20
CA VAL A 666 13.48 -8.49 -27.62
C VAL A 666 13.63 -6.97 -27.57
N VAL A 667 12.67 -6.26 -28.16
CA VAL A 667 12.60 -4.78 -28.17
C VAL A 667 11.39 -4.30 -27.38
N TYR A 668 11.62 -3.26 -26.59
CA TYR A 668 10.65 -2.67 -25.68
C TYR A 668 10.05 -1.40 -26.29
N LEU A 669 8.78 -1.49 -26.70
CA LEU A 669 8.00 -0.40 -27.26
C LEU A 669 7.16 0.23 -26.14
N LEU A 670 7.47 1.46 -25.75
CA LEU A 670 6.83 2.14 -24.62
C LEU A 670 5.99 3.31 -25.12
N GLY A 671 4.70 3.26 -24.81
CA GLY A 671 3.79 4.37 -25.02
C GLY A 671 3.87 5.40 -23.89
N HIS A 672 4.06 6.67 -24.23
CA HIS A 672 4.04 7.79 -23.30
C HIS A 672 2.84 8.71 -23.58
N GLY A 673 1.71 8.39 -22.95
CA GLY A 673 0.48 9.19 -23.02
C GLY A 673 0.52 10.42 -22.11
N ASP A 674 0.63 11.62 -22.67
CA ASP A 674 0.42 12.87 -21.95
C ASP A 674 -1.05 13.32 -22.00
N ILE A 675 -1.55 14.05 -21.00
CA ILE A 675 -2.90 14.63 -21.05
C ILE A 675 -2.83 16.15 -21.01
N ARG A 676 -3.60 16.81 -21.88
CA ARG A 676 -3.78 18.27 -21.87
C ARG A 676 -5.26 18.60 -21.87
N ALA A 677 -5.64 19.60 -21.10
CA ALA A 677 -7.02 20.09 -21.10
C ALA A 677 -7.35 20.79 -22.43
N ARG A 678 -8.54 20.53 -22.98
CA ARG A 678 -9.04 21.25 -24.17
C ARG A 678 -9.12 22.76 -23.95
N LYS A 679 -8.98 23.54 -25.01
CA LYS A 679 -9.07 25.01 -24.97
C LYS A 679 -10.41 25.51 -24.43
N ASP A 680 -11.48 24.72 -24.56
CA ASP A 680 -12.82 25.09 -24.09
C ASP A 680 -13.10 24.62 -22.65
N SER A 681 -12.15 23.92 -22.01
CA SER A 681 -12.33 23.46 -20.62
C SER A 681 -12.32 24.61 -19.62
N TRP A 682 -13.07 24.44 -18.54
CA TRP A 682 -13.11 25.39 -17.42
C TRP A 682 -11.72 25.64 -16.82
N PHE A 683 -11.49 26.85 -16.29
CA PHE A 683 -10.18 27.31 -15.84
C PHE A 683 -9.54 26.38 -14.81
N ILE A 684 -10.29 25.91 -13.81
CA ILE A 684 -9.77 25.00 -12.77
C ILE A 684 -9.29 23.68 -13.38
N LYS A 685 -10.02 23.12 -14.35
CA LYS A 685 -9.62 21.88 -15.03
C LYS A 685 -8.31 22.08 -15.78
N LYS A 686 -8.13 23.22 -16.46
CA LYS A 686 -6.86 23.58 -17.13
C LYS A 686 -5.72 23.71 -16.13
N LEU A 687 -5.93 24.39 -15.02
CA LEU A 687 -4.92 24.59 -13.97
C LEU A 687 -4.46 23.24 -13.39
N VAL A 688 -5.41 22.39 -12.99
CA VAL A 688 -5.14 21.07 -12.39
C VAL A 688 -4.40 20.15 -13.36
N ILE A 689 -4.83 20.08 -14.62
CA ILE A 689 -4.25 19.14 -15.60
C ILE A 689 -2.93 19.67 -16.17
N ASN A 690 -2.93 20.88 -16.72
CA ASN A 690 -1.79 21.38 -17.49
C ASN A 690 -0.61 21.81 -16.60
N TYR A 691 -0.86 22.20 -15.35
CA TYR A 691 0.18 22.64 -14.43
C TYR A 691 0.44 21.59 -13.33
N PHE A 692 -0.50 21.37 -12.42
CA PHE A 692 -0.24 20.54 -11.24
C PHE A 692 0.02 19.06 -11.59
N TYR A 693 -0.86 18.44 -12.38
CA TYR A 693 -0.70 17.05 -12.77
C TYR A 693 0.52 16.84 -13.67
N ALA A 694 0.74 17.73 -14.64
CA ALA A 694 1.93 17.72 -15.49
C ALA A 694 3.22 17.90 -14.67
N PHE A 695 3.24 18.80 -13.68
CA PHE A 695 4.36 19.02 -12.78
C PHE A 695 4.66 17.77 -11.95
N LEU A 696 3.65 17.19 -11.29
CA LEU A 696 3.82 15.96 -10.50
C LEU A 696 4.35 14.83 -11.38
N ARG A 697 3.81 14.66 -12.58
CA ARG A 697 4.24 13.62 -13.53
C ARG A 697 5.66 13.84 -14.06
N LYS A 698 6.07 15.09 -14.30
CA LYS A 698 7.41 15.43 -14.79
C LYS A 698 8.49 15.25 -13.70
N ASN A 699 8.15 15.56 -12.45
CA ASN A 699 9.07 15.45 -11.31
C ASN A 699 9.10 14.05 -10.66
N CYS A 700 8.09 13.21 -10.88
CA CYS A 700 8.06 11.85 -10.37
C CYS A 700 8.65 10.84 -11.35
N ARG A 701 9.09 9.69 -10.81
CA ARG A 701 9.74 8.65 -11.60
C ARG A 701 8.74 8.06 -12.61
N ARG A 702 9.14 8.03 -13.88
CA ARG A 702 8.35 7.38 -14.94
C ARG A 702 8.22 5.87 -14.64
N GLY A 703 7.08 5.27 -15.00
CA GLY A 703 6.86 3.83 -14.85
C GLY A 703 7.94 2.96 -15.52
N ILE A 704 8.61 3.52 -16.54
CA ILE A 704 9.69 2.94 -17.34
C ILE A 704 10.96 2.69 -16.51
N ALA A 705 11.29 3.58 -15.57
CA ALA A 705 12.54 3.48 -14.82
C ALA A 705 12.56 2.29 -13.83
N ASN A 706 11.45 1.56 -13.68
CA ASN A 706 11.39 0.34 -12.89
C ASN A 706 11.69 -0.93 -13.70
N LEU A 707 11.76 -0.86 -15.04
CA LEU A 707 12.01 -2.04 -15.89
C LEU A 707 13.50 -2.33 -16.08
N SER A 708 14.41 -1.43 -15.66
CA SER A 708 15.88 -1.58 -15.77
C SER A 708 16.35 -2.13 -17.12
N VAL A 709 15.71 -1.69 -18.20
CA VAL A 709 15.99 -2.16 -19.56
C VAL A 709 17.16 -1.33 -20.13
N PRO A 710 18.13 -1.97 -20.83
CA PRO A 710 19.17 -1.26 -21.55
C PRO A 710 18.58 -0.28 -22.58
N HIS A 711 19.18 0.91 -22.71
CA HIS A 711 18.71 1.92 -23.66
C HIS A 711 18.75 1.47 -25.12
N SER A 712 19.62 0.51 -25.47
CA SER A 712 19.75 -0.04 -26.82
C SER A 712 18.51 -0.80 -27.30
N HIS A 713 17.68 -1.35 -26.38
CA HIS A 713 16.51 -2.16 -26.72
C HIS A 713 15.20 -1.41 -26.49
N LEU A 714 15.25 -0.10 -26.28
CA LEU A 714 14.12 0.70 -25.80
C LEU A 714 13.71 1.76 -26.81
N MET A 715 12.47 1.69 -27.27
CA MET A 715 11.86 2.70 -28.13
C MET A 715 10.67 3.35 -27.41
N GLN A 716 10.68 4.68 -27.31
CA GLN A 716 9.65 5.44 -26.63
C GLN A 716 8.92 6.36 -27.62
N VAL A 717 7.58 6.28 -27.65
CA VAL A 717 6.74 7.19 -28.43
C VAL A 717 5.85 7.99 -27.50
N GLY A 718 5.81 9.30 -27.71
CA GLY A 718 4.92 10.21 -26.97
C GLY A 718 3.64 10.49 -27.74
N MET A 719 2.49 10.42 -27.06
CA MET A 719 1.20 10.83 -27.62
C MET A 719 0.53 11.76 -26.61
N THR A 720 -0.06 12.86 -27.10
CA THR A 720 -0.79 13.80 -26.23
C THR A 720 -2.29 13.62 -26.44
N TYR A 721 -3.00 13.35 -25.35
CA TYR A 721 -4.44 13.19 -25.28
C TYR A 721 -5.11 14.50 -24.86
N MET A 722 -6.07 14.98 -25.65
CA MET A 722 -6.83 16.21 -25.36
C MET A 722 -8.11 15.88 -24.59
N VAL A 723 -8.19 16.30 -23.33
CA VAL A 723 -9.26 15.92 -22.39
C VAL A 723 -10.14 17.04 -21.91
#